data_AF-A0A328S096-F1
#
_entry.id   AF-A0A328S096-F1
#
_cell.length_a   1.000
_cell.length_b   1.000
_cell.length_c   1.000
_cell.angle_alpha   90.00
_cell.angle_beta   90.00
_cell.angle_gamma   90.00
#
_symmetry.space_group_name_H-M   'P 1'
#
loop_
_entity.id
_entity.type
_entity.pdbx_description
1 polymer ?
#
loop_
_entity_poly.entity_id
_entity_poly.type
_entity_poly.pdbx_seq_one_letter_code
_entity_poly.pdbx_strand_id
1 'polypeptide(L)'
;MTFYDYIYNSGNLSLINCTLACAVNNTGSLIIDNSGIPGGTFSNYGELEINNVSWLDISGNNRPDGPWNNLVFYSGDAFIRNSSFSSITKDLSISVKSGNLYIYDCQFTDFSGTFTGASGNASITLINTTMKNNKRAIRAFDYIPSITMINCTFEDNNDVLSADNAVINNCTFINNSKVITSNNTYVNDSVFINHTADSILRIQADCTISNCTFENNSLSSPSGVVLLSGVAINLLPNGNNEMLIVDNVFKNNHIDTVEGITTAGYMPMDYTRNGYGTDISLGAYYRSNNFMGSNNHLVIANNQFINSQTTQKAGAIFINFNETCEDNSLEISANIFENVKSESETIIHNNTGNVLITDNNYVNCTIDITEFTLSSPVEDNIIAVGDEVALTINTALVNPEFYDANILDNYSIVVNDTVIESTTDNTYTFVPEDYGTLNIKVTTPVIEDESNIVVVYVNKYELTVNPILAEIDGNTDISVNALINDENIDSGRVYFTVNGKILRDQSTGKILYADVSDGVATLSDVNVTKAWNEDTEIVAVYQANNDVPSFTSDTVNPTITYPEATEPEFTVTDATATAGSEVTITVTTKNLGNGKVVLKVNGKTVKANDGKLYAKVTDDTTTFTYTVPKTLKSGGYTIKAVYTSGTSKLESEGVLTIE
;
A
#
# COMPACT_ATOMS: atom_id res chain seq x y z
N MET A 1 57.18 -45.63 -21.44
CA MET A 1 58.65 -45.39 -21.38
C MET A 1 58.90 -44.21 -20.44
N THR A 2 59.98 -44.21 -19.65
CA THR A 2 60.27 -43.11 -18.72
C THR A 2 61.49 -42.30 -19.16
N PHE A 3 61.34 -40.98 -19.23
CA PHE A 3 62.40 -40.04 -19.60
C PHE A 3 62.73 -39.13 -18.42
N TYR A 4 64.01 -38.89 -18.13
CA TYR A 4 64.46 -38.20 -16.90
C TYR A 4 65.36 -36.98 -17.11
N ASP A 5 65.76 -36.65 -18.34
CA ASP A 5 66.76 -35.58 -18.58
C ASP A 5 66.26 -34.52 -19.57
N TYR A 6 66.55 -34.67 -20.86
CA TYR A 6 66.15 -33.70 -21.89
C TYR A 6 65.79 -34.39 -23.21
N ILE A 7 64.74 -33.90 -23.88
CA ILE A 7 64.37 -34.28 -25.25
C ILE A 7 64.50 -33.04 -26.12
N TYR A 8 65.40 -33.07 -27.10
CA TYR A 8 65.49 -32.06 -28.15
C TYR A 8 65.13 -32.70 -29.48
N ASN A 9 64.10 -32.18 -30.17
CA ASN A 9 63.63 -32.73 -31.44
C ASN A 9 63.38 -31.62 -32.45
N SER A 10 63.88 -31.80 -33.68
CA SER A 10 63.76 -30.82 -34.75
C SER A 10 62.66 -31.14 -35.79
N GLY A 11 61.90 -32.22 -35.58
CA GLY A 11 60.84 -32.69 -36.47
C GLY A 11 59.50 -32.89 -35.75
N ASN A 12 58.67 -33.80 -36.25
CA ASN A 12 57.46 -34.21 -35.54
C ASN A 12 57.81 -35.22 -34.45
N LEU A 13 57.18 -35.10 -33.28
CA LEU A 13 57.40 -35.97 -32.13
C LEU A 13 56.06 -36.46 -31.57
N SER A 14 55.96 -37.76 -31.28
CA SER A 14 54.81 -38.36 -30.60
C SER A 14 55.25 -39.13 -29.35
N LEU A 15 54.70 -38.76 -28.20
CA LEU A 15 54.98 -39.36 -26.91
C LEU A 15 53.69 -40.01 -26.40
N ILE A 16 53.59 -41.34 -26.55
CA ILE A 16 52.38 -42.11 -26.25
C ILE A 16 52.67 -43.11 -25.14
N ASN A 17 51.83 -43.16 -24.10
CA ASN A 17 52.01 -44.06 -22.94
C ASN A 17 53.38 -43.87 -22.25
N CYS A 18 53.76 -42.60 -22.07
CA CYS A 18 55.03 -42.19 -21.49
C CYS A 18 54.88 -41.65 -20.07
N THR A 19 55.95 -41.76 -19.29
CA THR A 19 56.14 -40.98 -18.06
C THR A 19 57.26 -39.97 -18.32
N LEU A 20 56.92 -38.69 -18.36
CA LEU A 20 57.84 -37.62 -18.75
C LEU A 20 58.24 -36.84 -17.51
N ALA A 21 59.42 -37.14 -16.97
CA ALA A 21 60.03 -36.43 -15.85
C ALA A 21 61.21 -35.56 -16.34
N CYS A 22 61.05 -34.93 -17.52
CA CYS A 22 62.15 -34.29 -18.26
C CYS A 22 61.68 -33.01 -18.97
N ALA A 23 62.63 -32.21 -19.44
CA ALA A 23 62.32 -31.09 -20.31
C ALA A 23 62.25 -31.51 -21.80
N VAL A 24 61.28 -30.98 -22.54
CA VAL A 24 61.06 -31.26 -23.96
C VAL A 24 61.12 -29.96 -24.75
N ASN A 25 61.99 -29.89 -25.75
CA ASN A 25 62.08 -28.78 -26.69
C ASN A 25 61.92 -29.32 -28.11
N ASN A 26 60.80 -28.98 -28.75
CA ASN A 26 60.41 -29.49 -30.04
C ASN A 26 60.18 -28.34 -31.03
N THR A 27 60.83 -28.39 -32.20
CA THR A 27 60.64 -27.34 -33.21
C THR A 27 59.58 -27.67 -34.27
N GLY A 28 59.11 -28.91 -34.35
CA GLY A 28 58.01 -29.32 -35.24
C GLY A 28 56.70 -29.54 -34.48
N SER A 29 55.84 -30.45 -34.97
CA SER A 29 54.58 -30.78 -34.27
C SER A 29 54.82 -31.76 -33.12
N LEU A 30 54.11 -31.61 -32.00
CA LEU A 30 54.25 -32.44 -30.81
C LEU A 30 52.89 -33.04 -30.42
N ILE A 31 52.83 -34.37 -30.31
CA ILE A 31 51.67 -35.09 -29.77
C ILE A 31 52.09 -35.77 -28.47
N ILE A 32 51.33 -35.53 -27.40
CA ILE A 32 51.44 -36.24 -26.12
C ILE A 32 50.10 -36.89 -25.84
N ASP A 33 50.08 -38.21 -25.72
CA ASP A 33 48.85 -38.96 -25.50
C ASP A 33 49.02 -40.02 -24.40
N ASN A 34 47.98 -40.16 -23.57
CA ASN A 34 47.89 -41.17 -22.51
C ASN A 34 49.16 -41.23 -21.62
N SER A 35 49.69 -40.07 -21.26
CA SER A 35 51.00 -39.94 -20.61
C SER A 35 50.92 -39.22 -19.27
N GLY A 36 51.81 -39.58 -18.34
CA GLY A 36 51.95 -38.93 -17.04
C GLY A 36 53.17 -38.02 -17.02
N ILE A 37 53.02 -36.79 -16.51
CA ILE A 37 54.10 -35.81 -16.44
C ILE A 37 54.27 -35.40 -14.97
N PRO A 38 55.04 -36.15 -14.16
CA PRO A 38 55.23 -35.86 -12.72
C PRO A 38 56.17 -34.67 -12.44
N GLY A 39 56.56 -33.93 -13.49
CA GLY A 39 57.45 -32.78 -13.44
C GLY A 39 58.17 -32.63 -14.78
N GLY A 40 58.19 -31.44 -15.38
CA GLY A 40 58.81 -31.24 -16.69
C GLY A 40 58.40 -29.91 -17.32
N THR A 41 59.26 -29.41 -18.21
CA THR A 41 59.00 -28.17 -18.98
C THR A 41 58.99 -28.46 -20.46
N PHE A 42 58.04 -27.86 -21.19
CA PHE A 42 57.78 -28.15 -22.58
C PHE A 42 57.80 -26.85 -23.38
N SER A 43 58.57 -26.86 -24.46
CA SER A 43 58.62 -25.78 -25.44
C SER A 43 58.34 -26.37 -26.82
N ASN A 44 57.35 -25.82 -27.53
CA ASN A 44 56.97 -26.26 -28.88
C ASN A 44 56.89 -25.09 -29.85
N TYR A 45 57.37 -25.28 -31.08
CA TYR A 45 57.27 -24.28 -32.15
C TYR A 45 56.30 -24.68 -33.28
N GLY A 46 55.75 -25.91 -33.28
CA GLY A 46 54.72 -26.33 -34.24
C GLY A 46 53.35 -26.53 -33.58
N GLU A 47 52.47 -27.29 -34.23
CA GLU A 47 51.21 -27.69 -33.62
C GLU A 47 51.46 -28.56 -32.37
N LEU A 48 50.66 -28.38 -31.33
CA LEU A 48 50.68 -29.21 -30.14
C LEU A 48 49.33 -29.93 -29.97
N GLU A 49 49.37 -31.22 -29.71
CA GLU A 49 48.25 -31.95 -29.15
C GLU A 49 48.62 -32.63 -27.82
N ILE A 50 47.84 -32.37 -26.78
CA ILE A 50 47.91 -33.04 -25.48
C ILE A 50 46.55 -33.71 -25.24
N ASN A 51 46.54 -35.03 -25.13
CA ASN A 51 45.32 -35.80 -24.92
C ASN A 51 45.48 -36.78 -23.76
N ASN A 52 44.51 -36.84 -22.85
CA ASN A 52 44.49 -37.83 -21.75
C ASN A 52 45.75 -37.80 -20.88
N VAL A 53 46.25 -36.60 -20.56
CA VAL A 53 47.48 -36.42 -19.79
C VAL A 53 47.18 -36.02 -18.34
N SER A 54 47.92 -36.62 -17.41
CA SER A 54 47.97 -36.16 -16.02
C SER A 54 49.30 -35.47 -15.76
N TRP A 55 49.24 -34.18 -15.43
CA TRP A 55 50.40 -33.36 -15.13
C TRP A 55 50.44 -33.03 -13.63
N LEU A 56 51.49 -33.47 -12.94
CA LEU A 56 51.70 -33.28 -11.51
C LEU A 56 53.01 -32.51 -11.26
N ASP A 57 53.09 -31.79 -10.13
CA ASP A 57 54.33 -31.20 -9.58
C ASP A 57 55.19 -30.42 -10.57
N ILE A 58 54.58 -29.38 -11.12
CA ILE A 58 55.28 -28.48 -12.03
C ILE A 58 56.10 -27.48 -11.22
N SER A 59 57.33 -27.87 -10.88
CA SER A 59 58.32 -26.99 -10.27
C SER A 59 59.13 -26.31 -11.38
N GLY A 60 58.65 -25.16 -11.84
CA GLY A 60 59.46 -24.23 -12.61
C GLY A 60 60.58 -23.69 -11.72
N ASN A 61 61.83 -23.87 -12.12
CA ASN A 61 62.95 -23.27 -11.40
C ASN A 61 62.92 -21.76 -11.70
N ASN A 62 62.51 -20.95 -10.72
CA ASN A 62 62.47 -19.48 -10.78
C ASN A 62 63.88 -18.91 -11.02
N ARG A 63 64.36 -18.93 -12.27
CA ARG A 63 65.53 -18.17 -12.69
C ARG A 63 65.04 -16.81 -13.21
N PRO A 64 65.53 -15.68 -12.65
CA PRO A 64 65.15 -14.33 -13.06
C PRO A 64 65.30 -14.04 -14.57
N ASP A 65 66.12 -14.83 -15.27
CA ASP A 65 66.53 -14.59 -16.65
C ASP A 65 66.12 -15.72 -17.63
N GLY A 66 65.29 -16.69 -17.21
CA GLY A 66 64.83 -17.82 -18.03
C GLY A 66 63.36 -17.70 -18.45
N PRO A 67 62.90 -18.38 -19.53
CA PRO A 67 61.50 -18.32 -19.96
C PRO A 67 60.60 -18.80 -18.81
N TRP A 68 59.77 -17.87 -18.34
CA TRP A 68 58.91 -17.95 -17.16
C TRP A 68 57.82 -19.02 -17.20
N ASN A 69 57.86 -19.98 -18.12
CA ASN A 69 56.76 -20.90 -18.33
C ASN A 69 57.16 -22.36 -18.49
N ASN A 70 56.35 -23.22 -17.88
CA ASN A 70 56.55 -24.66 -17.91
C ASN A 70 55.97 -25.30 -19.16
N LEU A 71 55.07 -24.60 -19.85
CA LEU A 71 54.55 -25.01 -21.15
C LEU A 71 54.52 -23.76 -22.04
N VAL A 72 55.41 -23.67 -23.02
CA VAL A 72 55.54 -22.54 -23.95
C VAL A 72 55.24 -23.00 -25.37
N PHE A 73 54.32 -22.30 -26.02
CA PHE A 73 54.02 -22.44 -27.45
C PHE A 73 54.50 -21.21 -28.17
N TYR A 74 55.51 -21.36 -29.02
CA TYR A 74 56.06 -20.26 -29.78
C TYR A 74 55.25 -19.98 -31.06
N SER A 75 54.70 -21.02 -31.68
CA SER A 75 53.88 -20.95 -32.89
C SER A 75 53.08 -22.24 -33.09
N GLY A 76 52.09 -22.18 -33.98
CA GLY A 76 51.14 -23.28 -34.22
C GLY A 76 49.97 -23.26 -33.24
N ASP A 77 48.89 -23.95 -33.58
CA ASP A 77 47.76 -24.12 -32.67
C ASP A 77 48.06 -25.20 -31.63
N ALA A 78 47.52 -25.02 -30.42
CA ALA A 78 47.67 -25.96 -29.33
C ALA A 78 46.30 -26.49 -28.91
N PHE A 79 46.19 -27.82 -28.80
CA PHE A 79 44.99 -28.51 -28.36
C PHE A 79 45.28 -29.32 -27.10
N ILE A 80 44.50 -29.10 -26.05
CA ILE A 80 44.58 -29.83 -24.79
C ILE A 80 43.22 -30.44 -24.51
N ARG A 81 43.16 -31.77 -24.34
CA ARG A 81 41.90 -32.51 -24.19
C ARG A 81 41.96 -33.51 -23.07
N ASN A 82 40.86 -33.68 -22.33
CA ASN A 82 40.68 -34.74 -21.34
C ASN A 82 41.86 -34.87 -20.36
N SER A 83 42.44 -33.73 -19.97
CA SER A 83 43.70 -33.69 -19.24
C SER A 83 43.53 -33.01 -17.89
N SER A 84 44.27 -33.49 -16.90
CA SER A 84 44.27 -32.95 -15.54
C SER A 84 45.63 -32.37 -15.21
N PHE A 85 45.62 -31.14 -14.73
CA PHE A 85 46.80 -30.43 -14.30
C PHE A 85 46.63 -30.15 -12.81
N SER A 86 47.64 -30.49 -12.01
CA SER A 86 47.75 -30.04 -10.62
C SER A 86 49.19 -29.66 -10.28
N SER A 87 49.41 -28.74 -9.35
CA SER A 87 50.75 -28.42 -8.85
C SER A 87 50.72 -28.03 -7.38
N ILE A 88 51.62 -28.62 -6.59
CA ILE A 88 51.88 -28.14 -5.22
C ILE A 88 52.86 -26.96 -5.19
N THR A 89 53.60 -26.74 -6.30
CA THR A 89 54.69 -25.76 -6.41
C THR A 89 54.30 -24.59 -7.30
N LYS A 90 53.16 -23.97 -7.04
CA LYS A 90 52.85 -22.54 -7.22
C LYS A 90 53.14 -21.81 -8.58
N ASP A 91 53.88 -22.30 -9.56
CA ASP A 91 54.27 -21.48 -10.71
C ASP A 91 54.01 -22.18 -12.06
N LEU A 92 52.82 -22.78 -12.28
CA LEU A 92 52.42 -23.23 -13.63
C LEU A 92 51.94 -22.08 -14.48
N SER A 93 52.68 -21.73 -15.52
CA SER A 93 52.19 -20.94 -16.64
C SER A 93 52.19 -21.75 -17.93
N ILE A 94 51.07 -21.64 -18.63
CA ILE A 94 50.91 -22.06 -20.02
C ILE A 94 50.98 -20.79 -20.85
N SER A 95 51.98 -20.66 -21.70
CA SER A 95 52.19 -19.44 -22.49
C SER A 95 52.03 -19.70 -23.98
N VAL A 96 51.15 -18.93 -24.60
CA VAL A 96 50.91 -18.95 -26.04
C VAL A 96 51.51 -17.69 -26.62
N LYS A 97 52.60 -17.78 -27.37
CA LYS A 97 53.24 -16.63 -28.02
C LYS A 97 52.63 -16.31 -29.37
N SER A 98 52.18 -17.32 -30.11
CA SER A 98 51.40 -17.17 -31.34
C SER A 98 50.59 -18.44 -31.61
N GLY A 99 49.51 -18.33 -32.40
CA GLY A 99 48.54 -19.40 -32.61
C GLY A 99 47.37 -19.37 -31.62
N ASN A 100 46.44 -20.30 -31.76
CA ASN A 100 45.28 -20.45 -30.90
C ASN A 100 45.48 -21.57 -29.87
N LEU A 101 44.94 -21.39 -28.66
CA LEU A 101 44.93 -22.42 -27.63
C LEU A 101 43.49 -22.90 -27.40
N TYR A 102 43.28 -24.20 -27.56
CA TYR A 102 42.01 -24.84 -27.35
C TYR A 102 42.11 -25.86 -26.21
N ILE A 103 41.26 -25.71 -25.20
CA ILE A 103 41.20 -26.55 -24.00
C ILE A 103 39.80 -27.14 -23.90
N TYR A 104 39.71 -28.48 -23.87
CA TYR A 104 38.45 -29.21 -23.82
C TYR A 104 38.47 -30.23 -22.69
N ASP A 105 37.43 -30.24 -21.87
CA ASP A 105 37.19 -31.30 -20.87
C ASP A 105 38.40 -31.47 -19.92
N CYS A 106 38.99 -30.35 -19.49
CA CYS A 106 40.20 -30.33 -18.67
C CYS A 106 39.93 -29.86 -17.23
N GLN A 107 40.83 -30.23 -16.33
CA GLN A 107 40.80 -29.78 -14.94
C GLN A 107 42.13 -29.14 -14.56
N PHE A 108 42.06 -27.97 -13.92
CA PHE A 108 43.21 -27.24 -13.41
C PHE A 108 43.04 -26.93 -11.92
N THR A 109 43.88 -27.51 -11.07
CA THR A 109 43.76 -27.33 -9.60
C THR A 109 45.04 -26.86 -8.95
N ASP A 110 44.89 -25.96 -7.97
CA ASP A 110 45.94 -25.50 -7.05
C ASP A 110 47.13 -24.78 -7.72
N PHE A 111 46.90 -24.12 -8.86
CA PHE A 111 47.95 -23.35 -9.53
C PHE A 111 48.16 -21.99 -8.91
N SER A 112 49.39 -21.47 -8.96
CA SER A 112 49.58 -20.02 -8.81
C SER A 112 50.25 -19.30 -9.96
N GLY A 113 50.49 -19.99 -11.07
CA GLY A 113 50.87 -19.37 -12.33
C GLY A 113 49.64 -19.02 -13.19
N THR A 114 49.81 -18.85 -14.49
CA THR A 114 48.88 -18.08 -15.34
C THR A 114 48.85 -18.61 -16.76
N PHE A 115 47.67 -18.74 -17.39
CA PHE A 115 47.59 -18.79 -18.85
C PHE A 115 47.97 -17.42 -19.41
N THR A 116 49.15 -17.34 -20.03
CA THR A 116 49.70 -16.09 -20.58
C THR A 116 49.68 -16.14 -22.11
N GLY A 117 48.72 -15.48 -22.75
CA GLY A 117 48.92 -15.07 -24.15
C GLY A 117 49.98 -13.98 -24.19
N ALA A 118 50.96 -14.08 -25.08
CA ALA A 118 51.82 -12.97 -25.43
C ALA A 118 51.34 -12.32 -26.73
N SER A 119 51.76 -11.07 -26.92
CA SER A 119 51.46 -10.18 -28.04
C SER A 119 51.30 -10.88 -29.39
N GLY A 120 50.13 -10.68 -30.00
CA GLY A 120 49.73 -11.27 -31.28
C GLY A 120 48.27 -11.73 -31.23
N ASN A 121 47.62 -11.89 -32.38
CA ASN A 121 46.19 -12.25 -32.54
C ASN A 121 45.81 -13.67 -32.01
N ALA A 122 46.48 -14.17 -30.96
CA ALA A 122 46.19 -15.43 -30.32
C ALA A 122 44.83 -15.40 -29.63
N SER A 123 44.06 -16.48 -29.78
CA SER A 123 42.82 -16.68 -29.03
C SER A 123 42.94 -17.86 -28.08
N ILE A 124 42.21 -17.80 -26.97
CA ILE A 124 42.07 -18.93 -26.04
C ILE A 124 40.62 -19.36 -26.02
N THR A 125 40.35 -20.64 -26.25
CA THR A 125 39.03 -21.25 -26.14
C THR A 125 39.05 -22.32 -25.07
N LEU A 126 38.12 -22.21 -24.11
CA LEU A 126 37.92 -23.18 -23.04
C LEU A 126 36.50 -23.74 -23.15
N ILE A 127 36.37 -25.06 -23.18
CA ILE A 127 35.08 -25.74 -23.20
C ILE A 127 35.08 -26.84 -22.12
N ASN A 128 34.01 -26.91 -21.34
CA ASN A 128 33.83 -27.92 -20.28
C ASN A 128 35.03 -28.02 -19.33
N THR A 129 35.64 -26.88 -19.00
CA THR A 129 36.89 -26.85 -18.23
C THR A 129 36.64 -26.36 -16.81
N THR A 130 37.24 -27.02 -15.84
CA THR A 130 37.17 -26.63 -14.42
C THR A 130 38.50 -26.06 -13.96
N MET A 131 38.49 -24.91 -13.30
CA MET A 131 39.65 -24.27 -12.67
C MET A 131 39.37 -24.00 -11.20
N LYS A 132 40.09 -24.66 -10.29
CA LYS A 132 39.88 -24.57 -8.86
C LYS A 132 41.12 -24.16 -8.07
N ASN A 133 40.95 -23.34 -7.03
CA ASN A 133 42.00 -22.94 -6.07
C ASN A 133 43.21 -22.27 -6.74
N ASN A 134 43.02 -21.57 -7.86
CA ASN A 134 44.14 -20.97 -8.56
C ASN A 134 44.37 -19.53 -8.10
N LYS A 135 45.62 -19.15 -7.82
CA LYS A 135 45.94 -17.74 -7.56
C LYS A 135 45.56 -16.86 -8.77
N ARG A 136 45.71 -17.42 -9.97
CA ARG A 136 45.29 -16.83 -11.24
C ARG A 136 44.86 -17.99 -12.13
N ALA A 137 43.60 -18.05 -12.52
CA ALA A 137 43.16 -18.97 -13.56
C ALA A 137 43.76 -18.46 -14.89
N ILE A 138 43.21 -17.39 -15.47
CA ILE A 138 43.67 -16.83 -16.75
C ILE A 138 44.07 -15.37 -16.56
N ARG A 139 45.30 -15.00 -16.94
CA ARG A 139 45.74 -13.60 -16.88
C ARG A 139 46.62 -13.25 -18.08
N ALA A 140 46.11 -12.37 -18.93
CA ALA A 140 46.93 -11.67 -19.90
C ALA A 140 47.91 -10.74 -19.18
N PHE A 141 49.20 -10.84 -19.47
CA PHE A 141 50.16 -9.81 -19.03
C PHE A 141 50.21 -8.64 -20.01
N ASP A 142 49.89 -8.88 -21.29
CA ASP A 142 49.83 -7.89 -22.36
C ASP A 142 48.69 -8.29 -23.30
N TYR A 143 47.49 -7.72 -23.11
CA TYR A 143 46.32 -7.79 -24.01
C TYR A 143 46.14 -9.13 -24.75
N ILE A 144 45.48 -10.12 -24.14
CA ILE A 144 44.97 -11.27 -24.92
C ILE A 144 43.86 -10.72 -25.83
N PRO A 145 43.96 -10.84 -27.16
CA PRO A 145 42.96 -10.28 -28.07
C PRO A 145 41.58 -10.86 -27.84
N SER A 146 41.46 -12.18 -27.62
CA SER A 146 40.14 -12.81 -27.47
C SER A 146 40.19 -14.07 -26.61
N ILE A 147 39.20 -14.21 -25.73
CA ILE A 147 38.92 -15.45 -25.01
C ILE A 147 37.47 -15.89 -25.23
N THR A 148 37.27 -17.20 -25.27
CA THR A 148 35.95 -17.83 -25.31
C THR A 148 35.87 -18.91 -24.24
N MET A 149 34.84 -18.87 -23.40
CA MET A 149 34.59 -19.82 -22.32
C MET A 149 33.17 -20.36 -22.45
N ILE A 150 33.02 -21.68 -22.51
CA ILE A 150 31.72 -22.34 -22.67
C ILE A 150 31.63 -23.50 -21.69
N ASN A 151 30.58 -23.53 -20.86
CA ASN A 151 30.35 -24.60 -19.87
C ASN A 151 31.53 -24.77 -18.89
N CYS A 152 32.21 -23.68 -18.53
CA CYS A 152 33.37 -23.72 -17.65
C CYS A 152 32.97 -23.44 -16.19
N THR A 153 33.75 -23.97 -15.25
CA THR A 153 33.58 -23.72 -13.81
C THR A 153 34.86 -23.17 -13.21
N PHE A 154 34.75 -22.06 -12.48
CA PHE A 154 35.84 -21.39 -11.79
C PHE A 154 35.51 -21.27 -10.30
N GLU A 155 36.26 -21.95 -9.45
CA GLU A 155 36.00 -22.01 -8.00
C GLU A 155 37.23 -21.58 -7.20
N ASP A 156 37.06 -20.71 -6.22
CA ASP A 156 38.09 -20.31 -5.26
C ASP A 156 39.37 -19.76 -5.92
N ASN A 157 39.25 -19.08 -7.07
CA ASN A 157 40.38 -18.46 -7.74
C ASN A 157 40.53 -16.98 -7.36
N ASN A 158 41.75 -16.51 -7.16
CA ASN A 158 41.98 -15.09 -6.83
C ASN A 158 41.72 -14.16 -8.02
N ASP A 159 42.02 -14.60 -9.25
CA ASP A 159 41.88 -13.81 -10.47
C ASP A 159 41.51 -14.75 -11.61
N VAL A 160 40.38 -14.53 -12.28
CA VAL A 160 39.89 -15.47 -13.30
C VAL A 160 40.28 -15.05 -14.71
N LEU A 161 40.02 -13.81 -15.13
CA LEU A 161 40.21 -13.38 -16.50
C LEU A 161 40.62 -11.91 -16.64
N SER A 162 41.60 -11.66 -17.51
CA SER A 162 41.81 -10.38 -18.18
C SER A 162 42.05 -10.58 -19.69
N ALA A 163 41.23 -9.96 -20.55
CA ALA A 163 41.31 -10.06 -22.02
C ALA A 163 40.72 -8.82 -22.71
N ASP A 164 41.05 -8.55 -23.97
CA ASP A 164 40.40 -7.48 -24.74
C ASP A 164 38.95 -7.84 -25.08
N ASN A 165 38.76 -8.99 -25.73
CA ASN A 165 37.44 -9.51 -26.06
C ASN A 165 37.18 -10.77 -25.22
N ALA A 166 36.02 -10.85 -24.57
CA ALA A 166 35.63 -12.01 -23.79
C ALA A 166 34.23 -12.48 -24.19
N VAL A 167 34.11 -13.77 -24.50
CA VAL A 167 32.83 -14.46 -24.74
C VAL A 167 32.68 -15.53 -23.67
N ILE A 168 31.63 -15.43 -22.86
CA ILE A 168 31.39 -16.28 -21.70
C ILE A 168 29.97 -16.79 -21.80
N ASN A 169 29.82 -18.11 -21.94
CA ASN A 169 28.51 -18.71 -22.11
C ASN A 169 28.35 -19.91 -21.18
N ASN A 170 27.25 -19.95 -20.43
CA ASN A 170 26.92 -21.05 -19.53
C ASN A 170 28.07 -21.39 -18.55
N CYS A 171 28.72 -20.37 -17.99
CA CYS A 171 29.84 -20.55 -17.06
C CYS A 171 29.41 -20.33 -15.61
N THR A 172 30.12 -20.95 -14.67
CA THR A 172 29.87 -20.80 -13.23
C THR A 172 31.14 -20.31 -12.53
N PHE A 173 31.00 -19.25 -11.73
CA PHE A 173 32.06 -18.62 -10.96
C PHE A 173 31.65 -18.60 -9.48
N ILE A 174 32.47 -19.18 -8.61
CA ILE A 174 32.17 -19.33 -7.18
C ILE A 174 33.38 -18.88 -6.37
N ASN A 175 33.18 -18.03 -5.36
CA ASN A 175 34.19 -17.59 -4.40
C ASN A 175 35.48 -17.02 -5.03
N ASN A 176 35.40 -16.48 -6.25
CA ASN A 176 36.57 -15.89 -6.88
C ASN A 176 36.78 -14.46 -6.38
N SER A 177 38.01 -13.97 -6.21
CA SER A 177 38.20 -12.58 -5.77
C SER A 177 37.97 -11.60 -6.94
N LYS A 178 38.57 -11.84 -8.11
CA LYS A 178 38.34 -11.03 -9.32
C LYS A 178 37.94 -11.95 -10.46
N VAL A 179 36.83 -11.65 -11.13
CA VAL A 179 36.33 -12.55 -12.17
C VAL A 179 36.79 -12.11 -13.54
N ILE A 180 36.24 -11.02 -14.10
CA ILE A 180 36.51 -10.65 -15.49
C ILE A 180 36.89 -9.18 -15.59
N THR A 181 38.00 -8.89 -16.26
CA THR A 181 38.33 -7.55 -16.75
C THR A 181 38.50 -7.59 -18.26
N SER A 182 37.61 -6.92 -19.00
CA SER A 182 37.67 -6.89 -20.47
C SER A 182 37.23 -5.59 -21.10
N ASN A 183 37.61 -5.37 -22.37
CA ASN A 183 37.10 -4.26 -23.15
C ASN A 183 35.72 -4.64 -23.69
N ASN A 184 35.65 -5.52 -24.69
CA ASN A 184 34.39 -6.00 -25.24
C ASN A 184 33.98 -7.30 -24.57
N THR A 185 32.76 -7.38 -24.07
CA THR A 185 32.34 -8.51 -23.23
C THR A 185 30.95 -9.00 -23.59
N TYR A 186 30.85 -10.28 -23.94
CA TYR A 186 29.59 -11.01 -24.05
C TYR A 186 29.52 -12.05 -22.94
N VAL A 187 28.55 -11.92 -22.04
CA VAL A 187 28.27 -12.88 -20.97
C VAL A 187 26.83 -13.32 -21.07
N ASN A 188 26.61 -14.63 -21.18
CA ASN A 188 25.27 -15.19 -21.27
C ASN A 188 25.12 -16.46 -20.43
N ASP A 189 23.93 -16.69 -19.88
CA ASP A 189 23.54 -17.90 -19.12
C ASP A 189 24.52 -18.25 -17.99
N SER A 190 25.18 -17.26 -17.37
CA SER A 190 26.30 -17.49 -16.45
C SER A 190 25.97 -17.11 -15.00
N VAL A 191 26.66 -17.74 -14.05
CA VAL A 191 26.36 -17.63 -12.62
C VAL A 191 27.59 -17.19 -11.84
N PHE A 192 27.43 -16.18 -10.98
CA PHE A 192 28.48 -15.56 -10.17
C PHE A 192 28.05 -15.53 -8.70
N ILE A 193 28.74 -16.28 -7.84
CA ILE A 193 28.32 -16.53 -6.46
C ILE A 193 29.44 -16.25 -5.45
N ASN A 194 29.10 -15.59 -4.34
CA ASN A 194 29.95 -15.41 -3.16
C ASN A 194 31.29 -14.72 -3.43
N HIS A 195 31.32 -13.76 -4.35
CA HIS A 195 32.51 -12.96 -4.62
C HIS A 195 32.71 -11.90 -3.52
N THR A 196 33.97 -11.60 -3.17
CA THR A 196 34.33 -10.73 -2.03
C THR A 196 35.28 -9.57 -2.36
N ALA A 197 35.46 -9.21 -3.63
CA ALA A 197 36.45 -8.20 -4.04
C ALA A 197 35.91 -7.18 -5.05
N ASP A 198 36.76 -6.19 -5.39
CA ASP A 198 36.47 -4.95 -6.14
C ASP A 198 35.22 -4.95 -7.02
N SER A 199 35.16 -5.80 -8.05
CA SER A 199 34.01 -5.97 -8.97
C SER A 199 34.12 -7.32 -9.67
N ILE A 200 33.00 -8.03 -9.83
CA ILE A 200 32.96 -9.32 -10.55
C ILE A 200 33.27 -9.10 -12.03
N LEU A 201 32.49 -8.26 -12.71
CA LEU A 201 32.68 -7.88 -14.11
C LEU A 201 33.17 -6.44 -14.17
N ARG A 202 34.35 -6.23 -14.72
CA ARG A 202 34.91 -4.90 -15.01
C ARG A 202 35.05 -4.73 -16.52
N ILE A 203 34.24 -3.86 -17.11
CA ILE A 203 34.11 -3.76 -18.56
C ILE A 203 34.46 -2.34 -19.03
N GLN A 204 35.21 -2.21 -20.11
CA GLN A 204 35.73 -0.92 -20.59
C GLN A 204 35.22 -0.50 -21.98
N ALA A 205 34.48 -1.34 -22.68
CA ALA A 205 33.90 -1.02 -23.98
C ALA A 205 32.51 -1.67 -24.14
N ASP A 206 32.16 -2.11 -25.35
CA ASP A 206 30.86 -2.73 -25.65
C ASP A 206 30.57 -3.94 -24.77
N CYS A 207 29.32 -4.08 -24.33
CA CYS A 207 28.94 -5.25 -23.55
C CYS A 207 27.52 -5.74 -23.79
N THR A 208 27.35 -7.06 -23.63
CA THR A 208 26.04 -7.70 -23.52
C THR A 208 26.13 -8.71 -22.39
N ILE A 209 25.33 -8.50 -21.36
CA ILE A 209 25.21 -9.37 -20.19
C ILE A 209 23.75 -9.79 -20.10
N SER A 210 23.48 -11.06 -20.38
CA SER A 210 22.13 -11.59 -20.44
C SER A 210 21.94 -12.89 -19.69
N ASN A 211 20.76 -13.11 -19.11
CA ASN A 211 20.40 -14.38 -18.45
C ASN A 211 21.40 -14.81 -17.37
N CYS A 212 22.06 -13.87 -16.69
CA CYS A 212 23.04 -14.17 -15.66
C CYS A 212 22.47 -14.05 -14.25
N THR A 213 23.08 -14.75 -13.30
CA THR A 213 22.76 -14.62 -11.87
C THR A 213 23.98 -14.14 -11.10
N PHE A 214 23.83 -13.08 -10.31
CA PHE A 214 24.82 -12.52 -9.41
C PHE A 214 24.29 -12.63 -7.98
N GLU A 215 24.72 -13.63 -7.22
CA GLU A 215 24.16 -13.95 -5.91
C GLU A 215 25.18 -13.92 -4.77
N ASN A 216 24.77 -13.34 -3.63
CA ASN A 216 25.53 -13.30 -2.37
C ASN A 216 26.93 -12.67 -2.51
N ASN A 217 27.09 -11.73 -3.43
CA ASN A 217 28.37 -11.09 -3.63
C ASN A 217 28.49 -9.93 -2.66
N SER A 218 29.66 -9.75 -2.08
CA SER A 218 29.89 -8.67 -1.13
C SER A 218 31.17 -7.92 -1.40
N LEU A 219 31.18 -6.65 -1.04
CA LEU A 219 32.38 -5.83 -0.99
C LEU A 219 32.46 -5.20 0.39
N SER A 220 33.44 -5.63 1.18
CA SER A 220 33.78 -5.00 2.45
C SER A 220 35.18 -4.41 2.36
N SER A 221 35.30 -3.08 2.34
CA SER A 221 36.61 -2.40 2.32
C SER A 221 36.73 -1.43 3.50
N PRO A 222 37.45 -1.82 4.57
CA PRO A 222 37.62 -0.96 5.74
C PRO A 222 38.58 0.21 5.51
N SER A 223 39.30 0.26 4.37
CA SER A 223 40.41 1.19 4.15
C SER A 223 40.03 2.50 3.43
N GLY A 224 38.75 2.75 3.15
CA GLY A 224 38.26 3.98 2.51
C GLY A 224 38.74 4.20 1.07
N VAL A 225 39.61 3.34 0.54
CA VAL A 225 40.06 3.36 -0.85
C VAL A 225 39.31 2.30 -1.63
N VAL A 226 38.09 2.65 -2.04
CA VAL A 226 37.29 1.86 -2.98
C VAL A 226 37.22 2.69 -4.26
N LEU A 227 37.94 2.25 -5.29
CA LEU A 227 37.92 2.92 -6.58
C LEU A 227 36.81 2.30 -7.42
N LEU A 228 35.68 3.01 -7.57
CA LEU A 228 34.69 2.75 -8.62
C LEU A 228 34.22 1.28 -8.62
N SER A 229 33.55 0.84 -7.56
CA SER A 229 33.17 -0.56 -7.38
C SER A 229 31.65 -0.72 -7.31
N GLY A 230 31.04 -1.30 -8.33
CA GLY A 230 29.83 -2.11 -8.14
C GLY A 230 30.26 -3.54 -7.79
N VAL A 231 29.49 -4.26 -6.97
CA VAL A 231 29.83 -5.64 -6.59
C VAL A 231 29.75 -6.55 -7.81
N ALA A 232 28.67 -6.44 -8.58
CA ALA A 232 28.44 -7.33 -9.72
C ALA A 232 29.03 -6.79 -11.02
N ILE A 233 28.60 -5.62 -11.48
CA ILE A 233 28.98 -5.08 -12.79
C ILE A 233 29.53 -3.66 -12.62
N ASN A 234 30.73 -3.44 -13.13
CA ASN A 234 31.41 -2.16 -13.15
C ASN A 234 31.77 -1.78 -14.59
N LEU A 235 31.07 -0.78 -15.12
CA LEU A 235 31.25 -0.24 -16.46
C LEU A 235 32.15 0.99 -16.41
N LEU A 236 33.24 0.96 -17.17
CA LEU A 236 34.22 2.02 -17.31
C LEU A 236 34.46 2.32 -18.80
N PRO A 237 33.40 2.69 -19.54
CA PRO A 237 33.43 2.80 -20.99
C PRO A 237 34.51 3.78 -21.46
N ASN A 238 35.26 3.39 -22.49
CA ASN A 238 36.22 4.21 -23.21
C ASN A 238 35.81 4.28 -24.68
N GLY A 239 35.54 5.50 -25.18
CA GLY A 239 34.95 5.68 -26.52
C GLY A 239 33.44 5.47 -26.55
N ASN A 240 32.86 5.39 -27.74
CA ASN A 240 31.42 5.19 -27.92
C ASN A 240 31.09 3.71 -27.75
N ASN A 241 30.15 3.37 -26.85
CA ASN A 241 29.85 1.98 -26.53
C ASN A 241 28.35 1.71 -26.48
N GLU A 242 27.98 0.51 -26.90
CA GLU A 242 26.66 -0.09 -26.68
C GLU A 242 26.76 -1.11 -25.55
N MET A 243 25.99 -0.89 -24.49
CA MET A 243 26.00 -1.69 -23.27
C MET A 243 24.59 -2.17 -22.96
N LEU A 244 24.41 -3.49 -22.96
CA LEU A 244 23.13 -4.15 -22.73
C LEU A 244 23.22 -5.06 -21.51
N ILE A 245 22.44 -4.79 -20.48
CA ILE A 245 22.32 -5.60 -19.27
C ILE A 245 20.85 -6.02 -19.13
N VAL A 246 20.54 -7.25 -19.53
CA VAL A 246 19.15 -7.72 -19.65
C VAL A 246 18.88 -9.08 -19.05
N ASP A 247 17.67 -9.30 -18.55
CA ASP A 247 17.22 -10.62 -18.09
C ASP A 247 18.12 -11.24 -17.00
N ASN A 248 18.77 -10.41 -16.17
CA ASN A 248 19.65 -10.87 -15.10
C ASN A 248 18.97 -10.87 -13.74
N VAL A 249 19.49 -11.68 -12.82
CA VAL A 249 19.07 -11.71 -11.42
C VAL A 249 20.25 -11.31 -10.53
N PHE A 250 20.08 -10.23 -9.78
CA PHE A 250 20.97 -9.76 -8.75
C PHE A 250 20.32 -10.02 -7.39
N LYS A 251 20.99 -10.77 -6.52
CA LYS A 251 20.36 -11.25 -5.29
C LYS A 251 21.30 -11.26 -4.10
N ASN A 252 20.86 -10.67 -3.00
CA ASN A 252 21.61 -10.60 -1.74
C ASN A 252 23.02 -10.01 -1.91
N ASN A 253 23.19 -9.08 -2.85
CA ASN A 253 24.48 -8.42 -3.03
C ASN A 253 24.64 -7.31 -2.01
N HIS A 254 25.87 -7.10 -1.52
CA HIS A 254 26.11 -6.23 -0.38
C HIS A 254 27.38 -5.38 -0.51
N ILE A 255 27.27 -4.07 -0.33
CA ILE A 255 28.43 -3.18 -0.17
C ILE A 255 28.42 -2.59 1.23
N ASP A 256 29.37 -3.02 2.06
CA ASP A 256 29.66 -2.42 3.37
C ASP A 256 31.01 -1.71 3.31
N THR A 257 30.98 -0.47 2.87
CA THR A 257 32.17 0.38 2.78
C THR A 257 31.90 1.68 3.51
N VAL A 258 32.92 2.22 4.17
CA VAL A 258 32.86 3.62 4.63
C VAL A 258 32.82 4.50 3.39
N GLU A 259 32.00 5.55 3.38
CA GLU A 259 32.00 6.58 2.32
C GLU A 259 33.46 7.02 2.09
N GLY A 260 34.01 6.55 0.97
CA GLY A 260 35.46 6.49 0.79
C GLY A 260 36.03 7.82 0.31
N ILE A 261 36.90 8.42 1.11
CA ILE A 261 37.84 9.44 0.63
C ILE A 261 38.80 8.75 -0.36
N THR A 262 38.69 9.03 -1.65
CA THR A 262 39.70 8.59 -2.61
C THR A 262 41.03 9.26 -2.27
N THR A 263 41.93 8.54 -1.60
CA THR A 263 43.26 9.05 -1.21
C THR A 263 44.27 9.06 -2.35
N ALA A 264 43.88 8.68 -3.56
CA ALA A 264 44.71 8.97 -4.73
C ALA A 264 44.65 10.48 -4.95
N GLY A 265 45.78 11.20 -4.79
CA GLY A 265 45.92 12.65 -4.98
C GLY A 265 45.67 13.16 -6.42
N TYR A 266 44.67 12.61 -7.09
CA TYR A 266 44.17 12.97 -8.41
C TYR A 266 42.79 13.62 -8.24
N MET A 267 42.85 14.93 -7.95
CA MET A 267 41.76 15.93 -7.99
C MET A 267 40.60 15.79 -6.99
N PRO A 268 40.06 16.92 -6.48
CA PRO A 268 38.87 16.93 -5.64
C PRO A 268 37.66 16.53 -6.48
N MET A 269 37.23 15.27 -6.37
CA MET A 269 35.89 14.91 -6.78
C MET A 269 34.90 15.72 -5.92
N ASP A 270 33.84 16.23 -6.52
CA ASP A 270 32.72 16.79 -5.76
C ASP A 270 32.02 15.62 -5.04
N TYR A 271 32.47 15.33 -3.82
CA TYR A 271 32.06 14.19 -2.99
C TYR A 271 30.55 14.16 -2.72
N THR A 272 29.82 15.22 -3.06
CA THR A 272 28.37 15.27 -2.94
C THR A 272 27.65 14.26 -3.85
N ARG A 273 28.26 13.82 -4.97
CA ARG A 273 27.62 12.98 -6.01
C ARG A 273 28.07 11.51 -6.09
N ASN A 274 28.96 11.05 -5.20
CA ASN A 274 29.47 9.68 -5.26
C ASN A 274 28.56 8.73 -4.47
N GLY A 275 27.74 7.95 -5.18
CA GLY A 275 27.13 6.71 -4.68
C GLY A 275 27.78 5.50 -5.37
N TYR A 276 27.65 4.31 -4.79
CA TYR A 276 27.99 3.06 -5.46
C TYR A 276 26.76 2.19 -5.48
N GLY A 277 26.34 1.73 -6.66
CA GLY A 277 25.30 0.71 -6.78
C GLY A 277 25.88 -0.64 -6.39
N THR A 278 25.18 -1.39 -5.54
CA THR A 278 25.60 -2.75 -5.17
C THR A 278 25.72 -3.66 -6.40
N ASP A 279 24.85 -3.48 -7.38
CA ASP A 279 24.73 -4.40 -8.49
C ASP A 279 25.40 -3.85 -9.73
N ILE A 280 25.00 -2.65 -10.17
CA ILE A 280 25.50 -2.04 -11.39
C ILE A 280 26.08 -0.67 -11.06
N SER A 281 27.33 -0.46 -11.46
CA SER A 281 27.98 0.84 -11.40
C SER A 281 28.54 1.20 -12.77
N LEU A 282 28.26 2.42 -13.23
CA LEU A 282 28.96 3.03 -14.36
C LEU A 282 29.69 4.27 -13.86
N GLY A 283 31.01 4.29 -14.03
CA GLY A 283 31.86 5.42 -13.67
C GLY A 283 32.68 5.93 -14.85
N ALA A 284 32.84 7.24 -14.96
CA ALA A 284 33.77 7.84 -15.91
C ALA A 284 35.22 7.44 -15.55
N TYR A 285 35.96 6.86 -16.51
CA TYR A 285 37.35 6.44 -16.31
C TYR A 285 38.31 7.66 -16.28
N TYR A 286 38.81 8.02 -15.10
CA TYR A 286 39.49 9.30 -14.82
C TYR A 286 41.00 9.41 -15.20
N ARG A 287 41.59 8.48 -15.95
CA ARG A 287 43.08 8.46 -16.09
C ARG A 287 43.71 9.55 -16.98
N SER A 288 42.94 10.42 -17.62
CA SER A 288 43.49 11.60 -18.29
C SER A 288 42.45 12.71 -18.36
N ASN A 289 42.89 13.97 -18.21
CA ASN A 289 42.09 15.19 -18.37
C ASN A 289 41.39 15.34 -19.74
N ASN A 290 41.43 14.32 -20.59
CA ASN A 290 40.58 14.15 -21.75
C ASN A 290 39.48 13.15 -21.37
N PHE A 291 38.43 13.67 -20.74
CA PHE A 291 37.07 13.18 -20.89
C PHE A 291 36.75 13.15 -22.38
N MET A 292 37.22 12.11 -23.08
CA MET A 292 36.97 11.97 -24.51
C MET A 292 35.46 11.88 -24.68
N GLY A 293 34.90 12.78 -25.48
CA GLY A 293 33.47 12.85 -25.76
C GLY A 293 32.95 11.51 -26.29
N SER A 294 32.44 10.67 -25.40
CA SER A 294 31.92 9.36 -25.74
C SER A 294 30.41 9.36 -25.67
N ASN A 295 29.81 8.89 -26.77
CA ASN A 295 28.38 8.67 -26.91
C ASN A 295 28.13 7.22 -26.49
N ASN A 296 27.63 7.02 -25.28
CA ASN A 296 27.34 5.70 -24.74
C ASN A 296 25.82 5.48 -24.70
N HIS A 297 25.41 4.27 -25.05
CA HIS A 297 24.04 3.80 -24.94
C HIS A 297 24.00 2.65 -23.94
N LEU A 298 23.35 2.87 -22.80
CA LEU A 298 23.19 1.87 -21.75
C LEU A 298 21.72 1.50 -21.61
N VAL A 299 21.42 0.21 -21.74
CA VAL A 299 20.11 -0.38 -21.51
C VAL A 299 20.20 -1.37 -20.34
N ILE A 300 19.41 -1.14 -19.31
CA ILE A 300 19.22 -2.02 -18.15
C ILE A 300 17.75 -2.43 -18.13
N ALA A 301 17.43 -3.62 -18.63
CA ALA A 301 16.03 -4.02 -18.78
C ALA A 301 15.72 -5.46 -18.33
N ASN A 302 14.51 -5.70 -17.84
CA ASN A 302 14.04 -7.03 -17.40
C ASN A 302 14.92 -7.70 -16.34
N ASN A 303 15.65 -6.92 -15.52
CA ASN A 303 16.46 -7.47 -14.44
C ASN A 303 15.68 -7.54 -13.13
N GLN A 304 16.11 -8.41 -12.22
CA GLN A 304 15.59 -8.50 -10.87
C GLN A 304 16.70 -8.15 -9.87
N PHE A 305 16.44 -7.19 -8.98
CA PHE A 305 17.34 -6.74 -7.92
C PHE A 305 16.68 -7.04 -6.57
N ILE A 306 17.16 -8.08 -5.88
CA ILE A 306 16.47 -8.66 -4.71
C ILE A 306 17.39 -8.64 -3.50
N ASN A 307 16.96 -7.98 -2.42
CA ASN A 307 17.70 -7.85 -1.16
C ASN A 307 19.13 -7.29 -1.34
N SER A 308 19.31 -6.40 -2.31
CA SER A 308 20.59 -5.72 -2.51
C SER A 308 20.74 -4.59 -1.50
N GLN A 309 21.86 -4.53 -0.79
CA GLN A 309 22.01 -3.64 0.36
C GLN A 309 23.36 -2.91 0.36
N THR A 310 23.35 -1.61 0.59
CA THR A 310 24.59 -0.84 0.78
C THR A 310 24.49 0.21 1.87
N THR A 311 25.63 0.53 2.47
CA THR A 311 25.88 1.73 3.28
C THR A 311 26.23 2.96 2.42
N GLN A 312 25.89 2.96 1.13
CA GLN A 312 26.15 4.05 0.20
C GLN A 312 24.83 4.62 -0.33
N LYS A 313 24.90 5.71 -1.10
CA LYS A 313 23.71 6.45 -1.56
C LYS A 313 22.84 5.73 -2.59
N ALA A 314 23.40 4.80 -3.38
CA ALA A 314 22.68 4.13 -4.47
C ALA A 314 22.49 2.64 -4.17
N GLY A 315 21.26 2.18 -4.02
CA GLY A 315 20.95 0.81 -3.63
C GLY A 315 21.43 -0.22 -4.64
N ALA A 316 20.85 -0.22 -5.84
CA ALA A 316 21.16 -1.20 -6.88
C ALA A 316 22.02 -0.61 -8.01
N ILE A 317 21.64 0.57 -8.50
CA ILE A 317 22.19 1.15 -9.73
C ILE A 317 22.79 2.53 -9.46
N PHE A 318 24.04 2.71 -9.85
CA PHE A 318 24.68 4.03 -9.89
C PHE A 318 25.28 4.30 -11.28
N ILE A 319 24.79 5.32 -11.97
CA ILE A 319 25.27 5.70 -13.30
C ILE A 319 25.83 7.13 -13.28
N ASN A 320 27.08 7.29 -13.64
CA ASN A 320 27.70 8.61 -13.78
C ASN A 320 28.32 8.76 -15.17
N PHE A 321 27.51 9.24 -16.12
CA PHE A 321 28.02 9.61 -17.42
C PHE A 321 28.85 10.89 -17.36
N ASN A 322 29.70 11.05 -18.35
CA ASN A 322 30.44 12.29 -18.52
C ASN A 322 29.47 13.42 -18.95
N GLU A 323 29.27 14.40 -18.08
CA GLU A 323 28.36 15.54 -18.26
C GLU A 323 28.63 16.37 -19.52
N THR A 324 29.84 16.28 -20.10
CA THR A 324 30.22 17.02 -21.31
C THR A 324 29.73 16.39 -22.62
N CYS A 325 29.08 15.22 -22.58
CA CYS A 325 28.60 14.49 -23.76
C CYS A 325 27.07 14.48 -23.81
N GLU A 326 26.48 15.25 -24.73
CA GLU A 326 25.01 15.39 -24.86
C GLU A 326 24.31 14.15 -25.46
N ASP A 327 25.06 13.26 -26.12
CA ASP A 327 24.52 12.09 -26.83
C ASP A 327 24.49 10.80 -25.98
N ASN A 328 24.80 10.87 -24.68
CA ASN A 328 24.65 9.70 -23.81
C ASN A 328 23.17 9.34 -23.65
N SER A 329 22.86 8.05 -23.62
CA SER A 329 21.50 7.58 -23.40
C SER A 329 21.45 6.46 -22.37
N LEU A 330 20.42 6.53 -21.52
CA LEU A 330 20.14 5.60 -20.44
C LEU A 330 18.70 5.13 -20.57
N GLU A 331 18.51 3.82 -20.65
CA GLU A 331 17.20 3.17 -20.55
C GLU A 331 17.20 2.23 -19.35
N ILE A 332 16.27 2.43 -18.43
CA ILE A 332 16.02 1.53 -17.28
C ILE A 332 14.56 1.13 -17.34
N SER A 333 14.28 -0.10 -17.77
CA SER A 333 12.89 -0.51 -18.02
C SER A 333 12.53 -1.92 -17.59
N ALA A 334 11.29 -2.13 -17.15
CA ALA A 334 10.76 -3.46 -16.84
C ALA A 334 11.60 -4.24 -15.78
N ASN A 335 12.31 -3.53 -14.91
CA ASN A 335 13.07 -4.15 -13.83
C ASN A 335 12.22 -4.32 -12.58
N ILE A 336 12.59 -5.28 -11.74
CA ILE A 336 11.99 -5.48 -10.42
C ILE A 336 13.05 -5.14 -9.36
N PHE A 337 12.72 -4.21 -8.47
CA PHE A 337 13.51 -3.86 -7.29
C PHE A 337 12.73 -4.31 -6.05
N GLU A 338 13.28 -5.26 -5.29
CA GLU A 338 12.66 -5.80 -4.08
C GLU A 338 13.64 -5.75 -2.92
N ASN A 339 13.25 -5.07 -1.83
CA ASN A 339 14.05 -4.92 -0.62
C ASN A 339 15.46 -4.33 -0.90
N VAL A 340 15.56 -3.40 -1.84
CA VAL A 340 16.83 -2.72 -2.14
C VAL A 340 17.05 -1.60 -1.13
N LYS A 341 18.13 -1.70 -0.34
CA LYS A 341 18.41 -0.76 0.77
C LYS A 341 19.69 0.03 0.56
N SER A 342 19.62 1.33 0.82
CA SER A 342 20.72 2.29 0.71
C SER A 342 20.59 3.40 1.75
N GLU A 343 21.52 4.35 1.76
CA GLU A 343 21.42 5.56 2.57
C GLU A 343 20.49 6.63 1.99
N SER A 344 20.08 6.53 0.72
CA SER A 344 19.36 7.62 0.03
C SER A 344 18.42 7.09 -1.06
N GLU A 345 18.94 6.57 -2.17
CA GLU A 345 18.14 6.19 -3.34
C GLU A 345 18.40 4.77 -3.79
N THR A 346 17.45 4.15 -4.48
CA THR A 346 17.60 2.82 -5.10
C THR A 346 18.38 2.90 -6.42
N ILE A 347 18.12 3.98 -7.17
CA ILE A 347 18.78 4.32 -8.42
C ILE A 347 19.34 5.73 -8.28
N ILE A 348 20.59 5.94 -8.68
CA ILE A 348 21.13 7.28 -8.89
C ILE A 348 21.70 7.33 -10.30
N HIS A 349 21.34 8.35 -11.07
CA HIS A 349 21.99 8.63 -12.33
C HIS A 349 22.31 10.12 -12.47
N ASN A 350 23.49 10.42 -13.02
CA ASN A 350 23.91 11.76 -13.39
C ASN A 350 24.00 11.87 -14.93
N ASN A 351 23.03 11.33 -15.66
CA ASN A 351 23.03 11.43 -17.11
C ASN A 351 22.52 12.81 -17.55
N THR A 352 23.29 13.51 -18.38
CA THR A 352 22.89 14.80 -18.97
C THR A 352 22.21 14.66 -20.34
N GLY A 353 22.20 13.45 -20.91
CA GLY A 353 21.56 13.14 -22.20
C GLY A 353 20.15 12.56 -22.07
N ASN A 354 19.79 11.65 -22.99
CA ASN A 354 18.44 11.06 -23.03
C ASN A 354 18.28 9.99 -21.94
N VAL A 355 17.33 10.19 -21.02
CA VAL A 355 16.99 9.22 -19.97
C VAL A 355 15.55 8.75 -20.15
N LEU A 356 15.36 7.43 -20.19
CA LEU A 356 14.06 6.79 -20.18
C LEU A 356 14.01 5.79 -19.01
N ILE A 357 13.09 6.01 -18.08
CA ILE A 357 12.83 5.11 -16.95
C ILE A 357 11.34 4.78 -16.97
N THR A 358 11.00 3.50 -17.17
CA THR A 358 9.60 3.09 -17.43
C THR A 358 9.33 1.63 -17.06
N ASP A 359 8.11 1.34 -16.64
CA ASP A 359 7.60 0.01 -16.30
C ASP A 359 8.43 -0.73 -15.24
N ASN A 360 9.14 -0.03 -14.35
CA ASN A 360 9.84 -0.69 -13.25
C ASN A 360 8.90 -0.89 -12.04
N ASN A 361 9.11 -1.98 -11.32
CA ASN A 361 8.37 -2.31 -10.10
C ASN A 361 9.26 -2.17 -8.88
N TYR A 362 8.79 -1.45 -7.86
CA TYR A 362 9.53 -1.18 -6.63
C TYR A 362 8.74 -1.73 -5.44
N VAL A 363 9.39 -2.56 -4.65
CA VAL A 363 8.83 -3.13 -3.43
C VAL A 363 9.83 -2.94 -2.31
N ASN A 364 9.41 -2.22 -1.28
CA ASN A 364 10.17 -2.05 -0.06
C ASN A 364 11.60 -1.52 -0.28
N CYS A 365 11.73 -0.49 -1.11
CA CYS A 365 13.01 0.09 -1.53
C CYS A 365 13.34 1.37 -0.72
N THR A 366 14.62 1.71 -0.61
CA THR A 366 15.03 3.03 -0.13
C THR A 366 14.85 4.05 -1.26
N ILE A 367 13.96 5.01 -1.07
CA ILE A 367 13.69 6.12 -1.98
C ILE A 367 13.52 7.37 -1.12
N ASP A 368 14.25 8.44 -1.43
CA ASP A 368 14.18 9.66 -0.64
C ASP A 368 12.90 10.46 -0.96
N ILE A 369 12.13 10.74 0.08
CA ILE A 369 10.88 11.51 0.01
C ILE A 369 11.00 12.81 0.81
N THR A 370 10.47 13.89 0.25
CA THR A 370 10.30 15.18 0.95
C THR A 370 8.95 15.28 1.66
N GLU A 371 7.94 14.62 1.11
CA GLU A 371 6.59 14.61 1.63
C GLU A 371 5.95 13.24 1.39
N PHE A 372 5.38 12.67 2.45
CA PHE A 372 4.42 11.58 2.37
C PHE A 372 3.41 11.78 3.49
N THR A 373 2.39 12.57 3.22
CA THR A 373 1.42 13.01 4.23
C THR A 373 -0.01 12.73 3.80
N LEU A 374 -0.87 12.56 4.79
CA LEU A 374 -2.31 12.44 4.63
C LEU A 374 -2.99 13.63 5.30
N SER A 375 -3.94 14.23 4.61
CA SER A 375 -4.73 15.35 5.12
C SER A 375 -6.21 15.15 4.86
N SER A 376 -7.05 15.73 5.70
CA SER A 376 -8.51 15.80 5.55
C SER A 376 -8.93 17.27 5.63
N PRO A 377 -9.88 17.73 4.79
CA PRO A 377 -10.41 19.08 4.86
C PRO A 377 -11.44 19.27 6.00
N VAL A 378 -11.82 18.20 6.71
CA VAL A 378 -12.81 18.26 7.79
C VAL A 378 -12.24 19.08 8.96
N GLU A 379 -12.87 20.23 9.23
CA GLU A 379 -12.53 21.09 10.37
C GLU A 379 -12.75 20.33 11.68
N ASP A 380 -11.76 20.38 12.58
CA ASP A 380 -11.71 19.63 13.85
C ASP A 380 -11.79 18.08 13.76
N ASN A 381 -11.87 17.53 12.53
CA ASN A 381 -12.02 16.11 12.24
C ASN A 381 -13.22 15.44 12.94
N ILE A 382 -14.34 16.15 13.13
CA ILE A 382 -15.57 15.60 13.70
C ILE A 382 -16.66 15.55 12.61
N ILE A 383 -17.27 14.37 12.42
CA ILE A 383 -18.35 14.14 11.44
C ILE A 383 -19.49 13.32 12.03
N ALA A 384 -20.65 13.28 11.35
CA ALA A 384 -21.72 12.35 11.68
C ALA A 384 -21.54 10.99 10.97
N VAL A 385 -22.13 9.92 11.53
CA VAL A 385 -22.30 8.66 10.78
C VAL A 385 -23.08 8.95 9.50
N GLY A 386 -22.59 8.45 8.36
CA GLY A 386 -23.16 8.70 7.04
C GLY A 386 -22.56 9.90 6.29
N ASP A 387 -21.75 10.75 6.94
CA ASP A 387 -21.01 11.80 6.27
C ASP A 387 -19.77 11.25 5.55
N GLU A 388 -19.38 11.88 4.44
CA GLU A 388 -18.17 11.52 3.69
C GLU A 388 -16.90 12.05 4.38
N VAL A 389 -15.91 11.17 4.52
CA VAL A 389 -14.53 11.54 4.84
C VAL A 389 -13.75 11.68 3.55
N ALA A 390 -13.35 12.90 3.21
CA ALA A 390 -12.46 13.17 2.09
C ALA A 390 -11.01 13.21 2.55
N LEU A 391 -10.13 12.52 1.83
CA LEU A 391 -8.70 12.44 2.10
C LEU A 391 -7.91 12.93 0.90
N THR A 392 -6.82 13.65 1.17
CA THR A 392 -5.82 14.04 0.18
C THR A 392 -4.46 13.50 0.60
N ILE A 393 -3.85 12.74 -0.30
CA ILE A 393 -2.52 12.14 -0.19
C ILE A 393 -1.54 13.10 -0.86
N ASN A 394 -0.55 13.58 -0.11
CA ASN A 394 0.51 14.43 -0.65
C ASN A 394 1.80 13.62 -0.66
N THR A 395 2.38 13.49 -1.85
CA THR A 395 3.65 12.80 -2.08
C THR A 395 4.59 13.67 -2.90
N ALA A 396 5.86 13.71 -2.51
CA ALA A 396 6.90 14.39 -3.27
C ALA A 396 8.26 13.71 -3.06
N LEU A 397 8.86 13.26 -4.16
CA LEU A 397 10.20 12.67 -4.19
C LEU A 397 11.28 13.75 -4.11
N VAL A 398 12.44 13.43 -3.52
CA VAL A 398 13.62 14.32 -3.58
C VAL A 398 14.17 14.38 -5.02
N ASN A 399 14.33 13.22 -5.68
CA ASN A 399 14.90 13.11 -7.02
C ASN A 399 13.96 12.31 -7.95
N PRO A 400 12.80 12.87 -8.36
CA PRO A 400 11.83 12.17 -9.20
C PRO A 400 12.39 11.69 -10.54
N GLU A 401 13.44 12.32 -11.05
CA GLU A 401 14.11 11.95 -12.29
C GLU A 401 14.81 10.58 -12.26
N PHE A 402 15.02 9.99 -11.08
CA PHE A 402 15.64 8.66 -10.92
C PHE A 402 14.67 7.48 -11.11
N TYR A 403 13.38 7.77 -11.30
CA TYR A 403 12.32 6.79 -11.18
C TYR A 403 11.28 6.93 -12.30
N ASP A 404 10.43 5.92 -12.39
CA ASP A 404 9.20 5.96 -13.18
C ASP A 404 8.33 7.15 -12.77
N ALA A 405 7.70 7.80 -13.77
CA ALA A 405 6.89 8.99 -13.52
C ALA A 405 5.70 8.74 -12.58
N ASN A 406 5.25 7.49 -12.47
CA ASN A 406 4.11 7.02 -11.68
C ASN A 406 4.53 6.13 -10.49
N ILE A 407 5.79 6.22 -10.03
CA ILE A 407 6.32 5.31 -9.00
C ILE A 407 5.48 5.29 -7.73
N LEU A 408 4.88 6.42 -7.30
CA LEU A 408 4.07 6.49 -6.08
C LEU A 408 2.57 6.37 -6.31
N ASP A 409 2.09 6.04 -7.52
CA ASP A 409 0.66 6.01 -7.83
C ASP A 409 -0.03 4.70 -7.36
N ASN A 410 0.36 4.14 -6.21
CA ASN A 410 -0.28 2.95 -5.65
C ASN A 410 -0.27 3.00 -4.11
N TYR A 411 -1.43 3.36 -3.57
CA TYR A 411 -1.65 3.59 -2.16
C TYR A 411 -2.62 2.58 -1.58
N SER A 412 -2.39 2.17 -0.33
CA SER A 412 -3.36 1.43 0.47
C SER A 412 -3.89 2.31 1.60
N ILE A 413 -5.21 2.46 1.67
CA ILE A 413 -5.88 3.23 2.71
C ILE A 413 -6.10 2.31 3.91
N VAL A 414 -5.50 2.65 5.04
CA VAL A 414 -5.58 1.86 6.27
C VAL A 414 -6.41 2.63 7.30
N VAL A 415 -7.50 2.01 7.76
CA VAL A 415 -8.35 2.53 8.83
C VAL A 415 -8.32 1.54 10.00
N ASN A 416 -7.91 1.99 11.18
CA ASN A 416 -7.81 1.17 12.39
C ASN A 416 -7.08 -0.17 12.13
N ASP A 417 -5.89 -0.08 11.52
CA ASP A 417 -5.02 -1.21 11.15
C ASP A 417 -5.59 -2.18 10.10
N THR A 418 -6.69 -1.82 9.44
CA THR A 418 -7.28 -2.62 8.36
C THR A 418 -7.19 -1.88 7.03
N VAL A 419 -6.66 -2.54 5.99
CA VAL A 419 -6.73 -2.00 4.62
C VAL A 419 -8.17 -2.06 4.14
N ILE A 420 -8.74 -0.91 3.81
CA ILE A 420 -10.13 -0.83 3.32
C ILE A 420 -10.21 -0.70 1.80
N GLU A 421 -9.18 -0.15 1.14
CA GLU A 421 -9.15 0.08 -0.30
C GLU A 421 -7.70 0.33 -0.79
N SER A 422 -7.46 0.14 -2.08
CA SER A 422 -6.24 0.58 -2.77
C SER A 422 -6.57 1.54 -3.91
N THR A 423 -5.78 2.60 -4.07
CA THR A 423 -6.03 3.64 -5.08
C THR A 423 -4.74 4.12 -5.73
N THR A 424 -4.83 4.55 -6.99
CA THR A 424 -3.76 5.26 -7.70
C THR A 424 -3.93 6.77 -7.66
N ASP A 425 -5.07 7.24 -7.19
CA ASP A 425 -5.40 8.65 -7.12
C ASP A 425 -4.91 9.26 -5.80
N ASN A 426 -4.45 10.51 -5.85
CA ASN A 426 -4.03 11.27 -4.67
C ASN A 426 -5.22 11.74 -3.79
N THR A 427 -6.44 11.31 -4.11
CA THR A 427 -7.65 11.64 -3.34
C THR A 427 -8.48 10.39 -3.13
N TYR A 428 -9.10 10.28 -1.94
CA TYR A 428 -9.99 9.17 -1.62
C TYR A 428 -11.14 9.64 -0.74
N THR A 429 -12.32 9.06 -0.93
CA THR A 429 -13.52 9.36 -0.12
C THR A 429 -14.18 8.07 0.35
N PHE A 430 -14.61 8.02 1.60
CA PHE A 430 -15.43 6.92 2.11
C PHE A 430 -16.44 7.41 3.16
N VAL A 431 -17.46 6.60 3.43
CA VAL A 431 -18.52 6.89 4.40
C VAL A 431 -18.43 5.88 5.55
N PRO A 432 -18.20 6.31 6.79
CA PRO A 432 -18.22 5.41 7.95
C PRO A 432 -19.63 4.91 8.25
N GLU A 433 -19.77 3.61 8.50
CA GLU A 433 -21.05 2.98 8.86
C GLU A 433 -21.33 3.02 10.37
N ASP A 434 -20.29 3.14 11.19
CA ASP A 434 -20.36 3.13 12.66
C ASP A 434 -19.72 4.39 13.27
N TYR A 435 -20.10 4.70 14.51
CA TYR A 435 -19.52 5.79 15.29
C TYR A 435 -18.26 5.34 16.05
N GLY A 436 -17.40 6.30 16.38
CA GLY A 436 -16.17 6.07 17.11
C GLY A 436 -14.98 6.84 16.52
N THR A 437 -13.77 6.42 16.89
CA THR A 437 -12.53 7.03 16.41
C THR A 437 -11.96 6.23 15.25
N LEU A 438 -11.68 6.91 14.14
CA LEU A 438 -10.98 6.37 12.99
C LEU A 438 -9.54 6.89 13.00
N ASN A 439 -8.57 5.98 13.10
CA ASN A 439 -7.17 6.27 12.84
C ASN A 439 -6.86 5.88 11.41
N ILE A 440 -6.62 6.89 10.57
CA ILE A 440 -6.47 6.73 9.12
C ILE A 440 -5.02 7.03 8.74
N LYS A 441 -4.40 6.13 7.98
CA LYS A 441 -3.07 6.34 7.39
C LYS A 441 -3.04 5.75 5.98
N VAL A 442 -2.00 6.11 5.24
CA VAL A 442 -1.73 5.59 3.91
C VAL A 442 -0.37 4.92 3.90
N THR A 443 -0.31 3.79 3.20
CA THR A 443 0.93 3.07 2.91
C THR A 443 1.07 2.87 1.40
N THR A 444 2.27 2.55 0.95
CA THR A 444 2.57 2.18 -0.45
C THR A 444 3.51 0.99 -0.44
N PRO A 445 3.45 0.05 -1.41
CA PRO A 445 4.41 -1.05 -1.46
C PRO A 445 5.85 -0.59 -1.73
N VAL A 446 6.03 0.64 -2.21
CA VAL A 446 7.30 1.17 -2.76
C VAL A 446 8.35 1.40 -1.67
N ILE A 447 7.97 1.95 -0.52
CA ILE A 447 8.84 2.31 0.61
C ILE A 447 8.34 1.69 1.93
N GLU A 448 9.18 1.67 2.97
CA GLU A 448 8.77 1.21 4.32
C GLU A 448 7.95 2.23 5.09
N ASP A 449 8.16 3.51 4.79
CA ASP A 449 7.53 4.60 5.53
C ASP A 449 6.01 4.60 5.32
N GLU A 450 5.31 5.08 6.35
CA GLU A 450 3.86 5.29 6.34
C GLU A 450 3.59 6.79 6.45
N SER A 451 2.42 7.24 5.99
CA SER A 451 1.99 8.62 6.19
C SER A 451 1.79 8.94 7.68
N ASN A 452 1.63 10.23 8.00
CA ASN A 452 1.04 10.60 9.29
C ASN A 452 -0.37 10.01 9.47
N ILE A 453 -0.80 9.90 10.73
CA ILE A 453 -2.15 9.45 11.08
C ILE A 453 -3.10 10.65 11.11
N VAL A 454 -4.21 10.55 10.39
CA VAL A 454 -5.36 11.45 10.51
C VAL A 454 -6.38 10.79 11.44
N VAL A 455 -6.79 11.49 12.48
CA VAL A 455 -7.78 11.00 13.47
C VAL A 455 -9.11 11.67 13.20
N VAL A 456 -10.14 10.89 12.88
CA VAL A 456 -11.52 11.36 12.66
C VAL A 456 -12.43 10.81 13.74
N TYR A 457 -13.26 11.67 14.32
CA TYR A 457 -14.29 11.32 15.29
C TYR A 457 -15.65 11.28 14.58
N VAL A 458 -16.23 10.08 14.51
CA VAL A 458 -17.54 9.86 13.92
C VAL A 458 -18.55 9.78 15.05
N ASN A 459 -19.56 10.65 15.03
CA ASN A 459 -20.63 10.69 16.00
C ASN A 459 -21.93 10.15 15.43
N LYS A 460 -22.64 9.33 16.21
CA LYS A 460 -24.03 8.95 15.93
C LYS A 460 -24.94 9.88 16.71
N TYR A 461 -25.83 10.59 16.01
CA TYR A 461 -26.84 11.45 16.61
C TYR A 461 -28.22 10.81 16.50
N GLU A 462 -28.94 10.68 17.61
CA GLU A 462 -30.27 10.06 17.63
C GLU A 462 -31.26 10.96 18.37
N LEU A 463 -32.40 11.23 17.74
CA LEU A 463 -33.47 12.05 18.30
C LEU A 463 -34.80 11.31 18.16
N THR A 464 -35.36 10.85 19.28
CA THR A 464 -36.55 9.98 19.28
C THR A 464 -37.69 10.64 20.04
N VAL A 465 -38.75 11.04 19.33
CA VAL A 465 -39.95 11.64 19.94
C VAL A 465 -40.73 10.55 20.65
N ASN A 466 -41.01 10.76 21.94
CA ASN A 466 -41.80 9.82 22.73
C ASN A 466 -43.26 9.82 22.24
N PRO A 467 -44.00 8.70 22.37
CA PRO A 467 -45.41 8.64 22.00
C PRO A 467 -46.24 9.75 22.66
N ILE A 468 -47.09 10.40 21.87
CA ILE A 468 -47.85 11.59 22.30
C ILE A 468 -49.33 11.19 22.47
N LEU A 469 -49.86 11.39 23.67
CA LEU A 469 -51.29 11.27 23.95
C LEU A 469 -51.87 12.68 24.14
N ALA A 470 -52.80 13.06 23.27
CA ALA A 470 -53.30 14.43 23.22
C ALA A 470 -54.85 14.46 23.21
N GLU A 471 -55.44 15.20 24.14
CA GLU A 471 -56.89 15.45 24.15
C GLU A 471 -57.19 16.71 23.32
N ILE A 472 -58.16 16.63 22.41
CA ILE A 472 -58.53 17.77 21.55
C ILE A 472 -59.06 18.95 22.38
N ASP A 473 -58.71 20.18 21.98
CA ASP A 473 -58.99 21.42 22.72
C ASP A 473 -58.39 21.47 24.14
N GLY A 474 -57.49 20.53 24.47
CA GLY A 474 -56.73 20.47 25.73
C GLY A 474 -55.26 20.86 25.58
N ASN A 475 -54.46 20.42 26.56
CA ASN A 475 -53.01 20.55 26.57
C ASN A 475 -52.36 19.16 26.56
N THR A 476 -51.17 19.04 25.98
CA THR A 476 -50.34 17.82 26.05
C THR A 476 -48.87 18.19 26.25
N ASP A 477 -48.08 17.20 26.68
CA ASP A 477 -46.63 17.33 26.79
C ASP A 477 -46.00 16.58 25.62
N ILE A 478 -45.05 17.23 24.95
CA ILE A 478 -44.24 16.60 23.90
C ILE A 478 -42.83 16.44 24.45
N SER A 479 -42.33 15.21 24.46
CA SER A 479 -40.98 14.91 24.92
C SER A 479 -40.18 14.15 23.88
N VAL A 480 -38.87 14.31 23.92
CA VAL A 480 -37.92 13.67 23.02
C VAL A 480 -36.72 13.17 23.81
N ASN A 481 -36.16 12.04 23.40
CA ASN A 481 -34.88 11.55 23.88
C ASN A 481 -33.79 11.93 22.85
N ALA A 482 -32.69 12.51 23.30
CA ALA A 482 -31.57 12.98 22.50
C ALA A 482 -30.28 12.27 22.96
N LEU A 483 -29.69 11.51 22.05
CA LEU A 483 -28.47 10.75 22.30
C LEU A 483 -27.36 11.15 21.34
N ILE A 484 -26.12 11.10 21.83
CA ILE A 484 -24.89 11.14 21.04
C ILE A 484 -24.08 9.89 21.40
N ASN A 485 -23.71 9.09 20.40
CA ASN A 485 -22.93 7.86 20.61
C ASN A 485 -23.57 6.90 21.64
N ASP A 486 -24.90 6.83 21.63
CA ASP A 486 -25.74 6.09 22.57
C ASP A 486 -25.68 6.57 24.04
N GLU A 487 -25.09 7.74 24.29
CA GLU A 487 -25.09 8.43 25.59
C GLU A 487 -26.05 9.64 25.60
N ASN A 488 -26.59 9.95 26.78
CA ASN A 488 -27.50 11.08 26.96
C ASN A 488 -26.82 12.42 26.66
N ILE A 489 -27.46 13.24 25.83
CA ILE A 489 -27.07 14.64 25.67
C ILE A 489 -27.63 15.44 26.86
N ASP A 490 -26.78 16.10 27.64
CA ASP A 490 -27.18 16.88 28.83
C ASP A 490 -27.07 18.41 28.63
N SER A 491 -27.15 18.87 27.37
CA SER A 491 -27.13 20.29 27.03
C SER A 491 -27.82 20.59 25.70
N GLY A 492 -28.11 21.86 25.46
CA GLY A 492 -28.75 22.33 24.22
C GLY A 492 -30.27 22.44 24.33
N ARG A 493 -30.92 22.64 23.18
CA ARG A 493 -32.35 22.92 23.10
C ARG A 493 -32.99 22.22 21.92
N VAL A 494 -34.22 21.77 22.10
CA VAL A 494 -35.06 21.22 21.04
C VAL A 494 -36.23 22.15 20.79
N TYR A 495 -36.64 22.28 19.53
CA TYR A 495 -37.96 22.81 19.18
C TYR A 495 -38.73 21.77 18.38
N PHE A 496 -40.05 21.87 18.39
CA PHE A 496 -40.93 20.94 17.70
C PHE A 496 -41.63 21.63 16.53
N THR A 497 -41.88 20.87 15.48
CA THR A 497 -42.77 21.26 14.38
C THR A 497 -44.00 20.36 14.36
N VAL A 498 -45.14 20.94 14.00
CA VAL A 498 -46.42 20.24 13.84
C VAL A 498 -46.94 20.52 12.44
N ASN A 499 -47.13 19.48 11.62
CA ASN A 499 -47.44 19.58 10.20
C ASN A 499 -46.49 20.54 9.46
N GLY A 500 -45.19 20.42 9.75
CA GLY A 500 -44.13 21.27 9.20
C GLY A 500 -44.06 22.71 9.75
N LYS A 501 -44.91 23.09 10.71
CA LYS A 501 -44.90 24.44 11.32
C LYS A 501 -44.28 24.42 12.70
N ILE A 502 -43.29 25.29 12.94
CA ILE A 502 -42.63 25.45 14.24
C ILE A 502 -43.66 25.89 15.30
N LEU A 503 -43.68 25.21 16.45
CA LEU A 503 -44.49 25.61 17.59
C LEU A 503 -44.00 26.93 18.18
N ARG A 504 -44.95 27.85 18.41
CA ARG A 504 -44.70 29.20 18.90
C ARG A 504 -45.66 29.56 20.01
N ASP A 505 -45.17 30.38 20.94
CA ASP A 505 -45.98 31.01 21.97
C ASP A 505 -47.00 31.93 21.29
N GLN A 506 -48.30 31.72 21.56
CA GLN A 506 -49.36 32.49 20.90
C GLN A 506 -49.42 33.96 21.32
N SER A 507 -48.89 34.30 22.49
CA SER A 507 -48.88 35.66 23.03
C SER A 507 -47.68 36.49 22.57
N THR A 508 -46.52 35.85 22.38
CA THR A 508 -45.26 36.54 22.04
C THR A 508 -44.78 36.25 20.61
N GLY A 509 -45.29 35.21 19.95
CA GLY A 509 -44.85 34.75 18.63
C GLY A 509 -43.46 34.10 18.59
N LYS A 510 -42.80 33.95 19.74
CA LYS A 510 -41.48 33.33 19.86
C LYS A 510 -41.56 31.82 19.72
N ILE A 511 -40.49 31.21 19.22
CA ILE A 511 -40.35 29.74 19.14
C ILE A 511 -40.35 29.17 20.56
N LEU A 512 -41.09 28.09 20.76
CA LEU A 512 -41.06 27.32 21.99
C LEU A 512 -39.88 26.34 21.95
N TYR A 513 -39.00 26.45 22.94
CA TYR A 513 -37.85 25.56 23.11
C TYR A 513 -38.02 24.75 24.39
N ALA A 514 -37.61 23.49 24.33
CA ALA A 514 -37.37 22.65 25.50
C ALA A 514 -35.86 22.54 25.69
N ASP A 515 -35.38 22.83 26.90
CA ASP A 515 -33.98 22.57 27.26
C ASP A 515 -33.78 21.06 27.42
N VAL A 516 -32.64 20.55 26.94
CA VAL A 516 -32.28 19.14 27.09
C VAL A 516 -31.57 18.94 28.42
N SER A 517 -32.03 17.98 29.22
CA SER A 517 -31.34 17.54 30.43
C SER A 517 -31.57 16.04 30.63
N ASP A 518 -30.51 15.33 31.03
CA ASP A 518 -30.46 13.86 31.16
C ASP A 518 -31.01 13.15 29.90
N GLY A 519 -30.61 13.65 28.73
CA GLY A 519 -31.04 13.11 27.43
C GLY A 519 -32.49 13.42 27.07
N VAL A 520 -33.26 14.16 27.88
CA VAL A 520 -34.68 14.42 27.63
C VAL A 520 -34.94 15.91 27.45
N ALA A 521 -35.71 16.27 26.43
CA ALA A 521 -36.29 17.60 26.27
C ALA A 521 -37.81 17.49 26.26
N THR A 522 -38.48 18.17 27.19
CA THR A 522 -39.95 18.19 27.28
C THR A 522 -40.47 19.60 27.11
N LEU A 523 -41.36 19.77 26.14
CA LEU A 523 -42.20 20.95 26.04
C LEU A 523 -43.57 20.63 26.64
N SER A 524 -43.83 21.17 27.84
CA SER A 524 -45.10 20.96 28.53
C SER A 524 -46.18 21.94 28.08
N ASP A 525 -47.44 21.58 28.33
CA ASP A 525 -48.61 22.44 28.12
C ASP A 525 -48.80 22.94 26.67
N VAL A 526 -48.48 22.10 25.68
CA VAL A 526 -48.72 22.39 24.26
C VAL A 526 -50.21 22.34 23.96
N ASN A 527 -50.75 23.44 23.43
CA ASN A 527 -52.16 23.55 23.05
C ASN A 527 -52.50 22.63 21.87
N VAL A 528 -53.42 21.69 22.09
CA VAL A 528 -53.91 20.74 21.09
C VAL A 528 -55.13 21.33 20.39
N THR A 529 -54.90 22.04 19.28
CA THR A 529 -55.99 22.68 18.54
C THR A 529 -56.83 21.69 17.74
N LYS A 530 -58.03 22.09 17.32
CA LYS A 530 -58.90 21.33 16.38
C LYS A 530 -58.26 20.92 15.04
N ALA A 531 -57.09 21.47 14.71
CA ALA A 531 -56.35 21.07 13.51
C ALA A 531 -55.54 19.78 13.71
N TRP A 532 -55.33 19.33 14.95
CA TRP A 532 -54.66 18.07 15.25
C TRP A 532 -55.62 16.89 15.03
N ASN A 533 -55.06 15.80 14.53
CA ASN A 533 -55.71 14.53 14.24
C ASN A 533 -54.66 13.40 14.27
N GLU A 534 -55.08 12.15 14.05
CA GLU A 534 -54.18 10.98 14.01
C GLU A 534 -53.13 11.05 12.88
N ASP A 535 -53.32 11.89 11.87
CA ASP A 535 -52.36 12.09 10.77
C ASP A 535 -51.42 13.27 11.02
N THR A 536 -51.51 13.91 12.20
CA THR A 536 -50.70 15.10 12.52
C THR A 536 -49.24 14.71 12.66
N GLU A 537 -48.36 15.37 11.91
CA GLU A 537 -46.93 15.05 11.86
C GLU A 537 -46.16 15.89 12.87
N ILE A 538 -45.51 15.25 13.84
CA ILE A 538 -44.71 15.92 14.86
C ILE A 538 -43.24 15.52 14.67
N VAL A 539 -42.37 16.52 14.51
CA VAL A 539 -40.93 16.35 14.34
C VAL A 539 -40.21 17.22 15.36
N ALA A 540 -39.26 16.63 16.09
CA ALA A 540 -38.33 17.35 16.95
C ALA A 540 -37.09 17.77 16.16
N VAL A 541 -36.54 18.93 16.49
CA VAL A 541 -35.29 19.43 15.93
C VAL A 541 -34.38 19.87 17.05
N TYR A 542 -33.23 19.20 17.19
CA TYR A 542 -32.17 19.64 18.07
C TYR A 542 -31.48 20.86 17.46
N GLN A 543 -31.39 21.94 18.22
CA GLN A 543 -30.71 23.16 17.80
C GLN A 543 -29.20 23.00 18.03
N ALA A 544 -28.42 23.22 16.97
CA ALA A 544 -26.96 23.20 17.04
C ALA A 544 -26.43 24.05 18.21
N ASN A 545 -25.43 23.52 18.90
CA ASN A 545 -24.65 24.24 19.91
C ASN A 545 -23.15 24.16 19.55
N ASN A 546 -22.25 24.43 20.50
CA ASN A 546 -20.81 24.42 20.23
C ASN A 546 -20.24 23.01 19.95
N ASP A 547 -20.86 21.96 20.48
CA ASP A 547 -20.31 20.60 20.49
C ASP A 547 -21.15 19.62 19.66
N VAL A 548 -22.41 19.96 19.37
CA VAL A 548 -23.41 19.10 18.73
C VAL A 548 -24.09 19.86 17.59
N PRO A 549 -24.06 19.35 16.34
CA PRO A 549 -24.75 19.97 15.21
C PRO A 549 -26.28 19.86 15.34
N SER A 550 -27.02 20.48 14.43
CA SER A 550 -28.48 20.31 14.39
C SER A 550 -28.85 19.01 13.71
N PHE A 551 -29.81 18.27 14.27
CA PHE A 551 -30.37 17.06 13.68
C PHE A 551 -31.86 16.93 14.04
N THR A 552 -32.59 16.12 13.28
CA THR A 552 -34.05 16.01 13.36
C THR A 552 -34.48 14.58 13.66
N SER A 553 -35.60 14.43 14.37
CA SER A 553 -36.20 13.12 14.59
C SER A 553 -36.94 12.62 13.35
N ASP A 554 -37.29 11.35 13.37
CA ASP A 554 -38.38 10.84 12.55
C ASP A 554 -39.71 11.53 12.90
N THR A 555 -40.68 11.44 11.98
CA THR A 555 -42.04 11.93 12.20
C THR A 555 -42.80 10.97 13.10
N VAL A 556 -43.42 11.52 14.14
CA VAL A 556 -44.33 10.81 15.04
C VAL A 556 -45.72 11.39 14.92
N ASN A 557 -46.72 10.51 14.85
CA ASN A 557 -48.13 10.89 14.90
C ASN A 557 -48.70 10.75 16.32
N PRO A 558 -49.46 11.74 16.83
CA PRO A 558 -50.07 11.65 18.15
C PRO A 558 -51.30 10.75 18.13
N THR A 559 -51.62 10.15 19.27
CA THR A 559 -52.95 9.55 19.52
C THR A 559 -53.88 10.62 20.08
N ILE A 560 -55.04 10.82 19.44
CA ILE A 560 -56.01 11.85 19.80
C ILE A 560 -57.17 11.28 20.61
N THR A 561 -57.48 11.90 21.75
CA THR A 561 -58.67 11.62 22.55
C THR A 561 -59.65 12.80 22.51
N TYR A 562 -60.93 12.50 22.75
CA TYR A 562 -62.01 13.49 22.81
C TYR A 562 -62.65 13.48 24.21
N PRO A 563 -63.03 14.65 24.77
CA PRO A 563 -63.74 14.69 26.04
C PRO A 563 -65.07 13.92 25.94
N GLU A 564 -65.41 13.17 27.00
CA GLU A 564 -66.68 12.44 27.07
C GLU A 564 -67.88 13.40 27.01
N ALA A 565 -68.84 13.12 26.13
CA ALA A 565 -70.09 13.88 26.05
C ALA A 565 -71.01 13.55 27.24
N THR A 566 -71.52 14.57 27.94
CA THR A 566 -72.51 14.38 29.02
C THR A 566 -73.93 14.27 28.44
N GLU A 567 -74.59 13.13 28.65
CA GLU A 567 -75.94 12.85 28.15
C GLU A 567 -77.04 13.63 28.92
N PRO A 568 -78.12 14.09 28.24
CA PRO A 568 -79.26 14.77 28.86
C PRO A 568 -80.19 13.83 29.64
N GLU A 569 -80.64 14.25 30.83
CA GLU A 569 -81.59 13.51 31.67
C GLU A 569 -82.93 14.26 31.80
N PHE A 570 -84.04 13.63 31.39
CA PHE A 570 -85.38 14.20 31.48
C PHE A 570 -86.40 13.18 31.99
N THR A 571 -86.78 13.30 33.26
CA THR A 571 -87.73 12.38 33.91
C THR A 571 -88.74 13.14 34.77
N VAL A 572 -89.96 12.62 34.91
CA VAL A 572 -90.95 13.14 35.87
C VAL A 572 -91.25 12.06 36.91
N THR A 573 -91.28 12.44 38.18
CA THR A 573 -91.54 11.48 39.27
C THR A 573 -93.03 11.28 39.48
N ASP A 574 -93.40 10.07 39.87
CA ASP A 574 -94.74 9.78 40.40
C ASP A 574 -95.04 10.66 41.63
N ALA A 575 -96.31 10.93 41.86
CA ALA A 575 -96.78 11.75 42.99
C ALA A 575 -98.05 11.15 43.60
N THR A 576 -98.29 11.43 44.88
CA THR A 576 -99.50 10.98 45.59
C THR A 576 -100.16 12.18 46.27
N ALA A 577 -101.50 12.24 46.22
CA ALA A 577 -102.27 13.36 46.76
C ALA A 577 -103.68 12.92 47.19
N THR A 578 -104.40 13.78 47.90
CA THR A 578 -105.82 13.56 48.24
C THR A 578 -106.69 14.54 47.45
N ALA A 579 -107.95 14.16 47.17
CA ALA A 579 -108.85 15.03 46.42
C ALA A 579 -109.06 16.38 47.15
N GLY A 580 -108.72 17.49 46.48
CA GLY A 580 -108.80 18.83 47.06
C GLY A 580 -107.51 19.38 47.66
N SER A 581 -106.42 18.60 47.74
CA SER A 581 -105.11 19.07 48.21
C SER A 581 -104.22 19.59 47.07
N GLU A 582 -103.18 20.33 47.42
CA GLU A 582 -102.08 20.64 46.50
C GLU A 582 -101.01 19.55 46.55
N VAL A 583 -100.38 19.28 45.40
CA VAL A 583 -99.24 18.37 45.28
C VAL A 583 -98.15 19.02 44.43
N THR A 584 -96.90 18.83 44.82
CA THR A 584 -95.74 19.26 44.03
C THR A 584 -95.30 18.12 43.12
N ILE A 585 -95.25 18.37 41.82
CA ILE A 585 -94.73 17.44 40.82
C ILE A 585 -93.36 17.94 40.37
N THR A 586 -92.36 17.06 40.46
CA THR A 586 -90.96 17.36 40.15
C THR A 586 -90.57 16.71 38.82
N VAL A 587 -89.91 17.49 37.97
CA VAL A 587 -89.33 17.05 36.70
C VAL A 587 -87.82 17.26 36.77
N THR A 588 -87.03 16.20 36.57
CA THR A 588 -85.58 16.27 36.43
C THR A 588 -85.24 16.80 35.03
N THR A 589 -84.35 17.79 34.96
CA THR A 589 -83.97 18.53 33.74
C THR A 589 -82.46 18.72 33.63
N LYS A 590 -81.68 17.70 33.98
CA LYS A 590 -80.21 17.77 34.08
C LYS A 590 -79.55 17.70 32.71
N ASN A 591 -78.46 18.46 32.54
CA ASN A 591 -77.72 18.62 31.28
C ASN A 591 -78.62 19.07 30.10
N LEU A 592 -79.74 19.76 30.39
CA LEU A 592 -80.62 20.36 29.39
C LEU A 592 -80.32 21.85 29.24
N GLY A 593 -80.27 22.34 28.01
CA GLY A 593 -80.12 23.77 27.73
C GLY A 593 -81.35 24.60 28.10
N ASN A 594 -81.30 25.91 27.82
CA ASN A 594 -82.35 26.91 28.10
C ASN A 594 -83.70 26.62 27.38
N GLY A 595 -84.46 25.66 27.88
CA GLY A 595 -85.75 25.24 27.32
C GLY A 595 -86.94 25.49 28.24
N LYS A 596 -88.08 24.91 27.87
CA LYS A 596 -89.36 25.04 28.58
C LYS A 596 -89.94 23.66 28.85
N VAL A 597 -90.38 23.42 30.08
CA VAL A 597 -91.14 22.24 30.49
C VAL A 597 -92.62 22.58 30.56
N VAL A 598 -93.45 21.79 29.90
CA VAL A 598 -94.91 21.82 30.03
C VAL A 598 -95.33 20.57 30.77
N LEU A 599 -96.07 20.74 31.87
CA LEU A 599 -96.63 19.62 32.62
C LEU A 599 -98.12 19.46 32.31
N LYS A 600 -98.56 18.23 32.08
CA LYS A 600 -99.97 17.88 31.97
C LYS A 600 -100.34 16.82 32.99
N VAL A 601 -101.45 17.01 33.68
CA VAL A 601 -102.07 15.99 34.53
C VAL A 601 -103.37 15.56 33.88
N ASN A 602 -103.47 14.26 33.56
CA ASN A 602 -104.58 13.65 32.85
C ASN A 602 -104.98 14.43 31.57
N GLY A 603 -103.98 14.80 30.78
CA GLY A 603 -104.14 15.54 29.52
C GLY A 603 -104.37 17.06 29.66
N LYS A 604 -104.58 17.58 30.88
CA LYS A 604 -104.77 19.03 31.12
C LYS A 604 -103.47 19.70 31.56
N THR A 605 -103.14 20.83 30.94
CA THR A 605 -101.93 21.60 31.26
C THR A 605 -101.99 22.22 32.66
N VAL A 606 -100.94 22.02 33.44
CA VAL A 606 -100.71 22.61 34.75
C VAL A 606 -99.96 23.93 34.57
N LYS A 607 -100.39 24.98 35.28
CA LYS A 607 -99.64 26.24 35.32
C LYS A 607 -98.42 26.08 36.21
N ALA A 608 -97.28 26.62 35.78
CA ALA A 608 -96.10 26.76 36.62
C ALA A 608 -96.36 27.75 37.77
N ASN A 609 -95.45 27.76 38.75
CA ASN A 609 -95.57 28.59 39.96
C ASN A 609 -95.63 30.11 39.66
N ASP A 610 -95.11 30.54 38.51
CA ASP A 610 -95.19 31.92 38.03
C ASP A 610 -96.49 32.24 37.26
N GLY A 611 -97.42 31.29 37.20
CA GLY A 611 -98.72 31.39 36.53
C GLY A 611 -98.70 31.12 35.02
N LYS A 612 -97.54 30.84 34.41
CA LYS A 612 -97.43 30.51 32.97
C LYS A 612 -97.78 29.04 32.69
N LEU A 613 -98.03 28.70 31.43
CA LEU A 613 -98.33 27.32 30.98
C LEU A 613 -97.09 26.42 30.83
N TYR A 614 -95.92 26.94 31.18
CA TYR A 614 -94.64 26.24 31.14
C TYR A 614 -93.74 26.78 32.25
N ALA A 615 -92.80 25.97 32.71
CA ALA A 615 -91.68 26.42 33.54
C ALA A 615 -90.41 26.47 32.68
N LYS A 616 -89.56 27.49 32.89
CA LYS A 616 -88.28 27.59 32.19
C LYS A 616 -87.27 26.68 32.89
N VAL A 617 -86.50 25.91 32.13
CA VAL A 617 -85.37 25.16 32.70
C VAL A 617 -84.27 26.15 33.03
N THR A 618 -84.01 26.31 34.34
CA THR A 618 -82.92 27.13 34.87
C THR A 618 -81.94 26.32 35.71
N ASP A 619 -82.37 25.15 36.18
CA ASP A 619 -81.65 24.27 37.10
C ASP A 619 -81.89 22.80 36.73
N ASP A 620 -81.20 21.88 37.42
CA ASP A 620 -81.31 20.43 37.21
C ASP A 620 -82.70 19.85 37.53
N THR A 621 -83.61 20.64 38.10
CA THR A 621 -85.01 20.27 38.32
C THR A 621 -85.96 21.42 38.06
N THR A 622 -87.18 21.07 37.68
CA THR A 622 -88.29 22.00 37.46
C THR A 622 -89.52 21.48 38.22
N THR A 623 -90.18 22.32 39.01
CA THR A 623 -91.33 21.92 39.85
C THR A 623 -92.63 22.61 39.43
N PHE A 624 -93.75 21.92 39.63
CA PHE A 624 -95.09 22.42 39.41
C PHE A 624 -95.98 22.12 40.61
N THR A 625 -96.71 23.12 41.10
CA THR A 625 -97.78 22.90 42.07
C THR A 625 -99.10 22.62 41.35
N TYR A 626 -99.74 21.50 41.66
CA TYR A 626 -101.03 21.10 41.11
C TYR A 626 -102.07 20.94 42.21
N THR A 627 -103.15 21.73 42.15
CA THR A 627 -104.30 21.55 43.04
C THR A 627 -105.22 20.45 42.49
N VAL A 628 -105.33 19.34 43.21
CA VAL A 628 -106.19 18.22 42.82
C VAL A 628 -107.66 18.63 42.95
N PRO A 629 -108.49 18.53 41.91
CA PRO A 629 -109.91 18.85 42.01
C PRO A 629 -110.63 17.97 43.04
N LYS A 630 -111.51 18.55 43.87
CA LYS A 630 -112.35 17.79 44.83
C LYS A 630 -113.26 16.74 44.18
N THR A 631 -113.49 16.88 42.86
CA THR A 631 -114.31 15.96 42.05
C THR A 631 -113.51 14.81 41.44
N LEU A 632 -112.19 14.79 41.60
CA LEU A 632 -111.32 13.73 41.08
C LEU A 632 -111.48 12.49 41.99
N LYS A 633 -111.80 11.33 41.42
CA LYS A 633 -111.98 10.08 42.18
C LYS A 633 -110.63 9.48 42.56
N SER A 634 -110.60 8.62 43.58
CA SER A 634 -109.42 7.82 43.87
C SER A 634 -109.01 6.96 42.66
N GLY A 635 -107.70 6.83 42.44
CA GLY A 635 -107.12 6.16 41.27
C GLY A 635 -105.85 6.84 40.73
N GLY A 636 -105.22 6.21 39.74
CA GLY A 636 -104.00 6.71 39.08
C GLY A 636 -104.32 7.57 37.85
N TYR A 637 -103.62 8.70 37.72
CA TYR A 637 -103.76 9.66 36.62
C TYR A 637 -102.40 9.94 35.99
N THR A 638 -102.31 10.00 34.67
CA THR A 638 -101.04 10.26 33.99
C THR A 638 -100.54 11.68 34.24
N ILE A 639 -99.28 11.80 34.66
CA ILE A 639 -98.49 13.02 34.63
C ILE A 639 -97.62 12.94 33.38
N LYS A 640 -97.65 13.95 32.52
CA LYS A 640 -96.79 14.03 31.34
C LYS A 640 -96.02 15.33 31.35
N ALA A 641 -94.70 15.24 31.45
CA ALA A 641 -93.79 16.36 31.28
C ALA A 641 -93.26 16.38 29.84
N VAL A 642 -93.19 17.56 29.23
CA VAL A 642 -92.65 17.76 27.88
C VAL A 642 -91.66 18.91 27.91
N TYR A 643 -90.39 18.63 27.63
CA TYR A 643 -89.35 19.64 27.45
C TYR A 643 -89.24 20.05 25.99
N THR A 644 -89.06 21.34 25.74
CA THR A 644 -88.83 21.90 24.40
C THR A 644 -87.75 22.98 24.43
N SER A 645 -86.77 22.89 23.53
CA SER A 645 -85.76 23.93 23.29
C SER A 645 -85.33 23.90 21.83
N GLY A 646 -85.68 24.94 21.06
CA GLY A 646 -85.49 24.93 19.60
C GLY A 646 -86.21 23.76 18.94
N THR A 647 -85.46 22.86 18.30
CA THR A 647 -85.96 21.63 17.65
C THR A 647 -85.98 20.40 18.57
N SER A 648 -85.34 20.48 19.75
CA SER A 648 -85.24 19.35 20.68
C SER A 648 -86.52 19.22 21.51
N LYS A 649 -87.05 17.99 21.59
CA LYS A 649 -88.25 17.64 22.36
C LYS A 649 -88.03 16.34 23.13
N LEU A 650 -88.20 16.39 24.44
CA LEU A 650 -88.15 15.22 25.33
C LEU A 650 -89.50 15.09 26.04
N GLU A 651 -89.94 13.86 26.27
CA GLU A 651 -91.18 13.56 26.98
C GLU A 651 -90.90 12.54 28.08
N SER A 652 -91.54 12.73 29.23
CA SER A 652 -91.53 11.75 30.32
C SER A 652 -92.92 11.65 30.94
N GLU A 653 -93.28 10.45 31.37
CA GLU A 653 -94.57 10.15 31.98
C GLU A 653 -94.38 9.53 33.36
N GLY A 654 -95.24 9.95 34.29
CA GLY A 654 -95.37 9.41 35.64
C GLY A 654 -96.84 9.29 36.02
N VAL A 655 -97.11 8.93 37.26
CA VAL A 655 -98.46 8.68 37.78
C VAL A 655 -98.73 9.57 39.00
N LEU A 656 -99.84 10.30 38.94
CA LEU A 656 -100.45 10.95 40.10
C LEU A 656 -101.49 10.01 40.70
N THR A 657 -101.23 9.48 41.89
CA THR A 657 -102.16 8.62 42.62
C THR A 657 -103.01 9.46 43.57
N ILE A 658 -104.35 9.35 43.45
CA ILE A 658 -105.30 9.98 44.37
C ILE A 658 -105.80 8.95 45.37
N GLU A 659 -105.57 9.21 46.65
CA GLU A 659 -106.06 8.41 47.77
C GLU A 659 -107.45 8.82 48.27
#